data_AF-S8C650-F1
#
_entry.id   AF-S8C650-F1
#
_cell.length_a   1.000
_cell.length_b   1.000
_cell.length_c   1.000
_cell.angle_alpha   90.00
_cell.angle_beta   90.00
_cell.angle_gamma   90.00
#
_symmetry.space_group_name_H-M   'P 1'
#
loop_
_entity.id
_entity.type
_entity.pdbx_description
1 polymer ?
#
loop_
_entity_poly.entity_id
_entity_poly.type
_entity_poly.pdbx_seq_one_letter_code
_entity_poly.pdbx_strand_id
1 'polypeptide(L)'
;MRFESSNVQLVAAEKLQGEGMAALRKGNLKVAIDKFTEAINMQPPILMTLLDSRAALYDKTDQLKLALKDAKRMMEHEKANPKGYLRAGKILHRMDKSTMAVEIYKLGIKHIEPSDPHLPRLKEMIEKALEKQNKALKAARKKIYDPMQVLPLELLEMVLEYLPFSNIVAMQRVSKTWQNVISSNARFWATLDFSHAKKPISRSALKNCINKSKYTLTKATLNRIHNFNDTTVIDMVSVCKDLEYMKVMDGFMGSSLTRAMELTKSLKTLILHCQIPYGTFEALINTELPLEHLECLRLGPIEGTLGFVKKEPCLALKRLLVNFAADGEKQRSMHMGQLIPLLPNVQELQLCKIKVEIEKIDLTTLERLEIFVCRHSELRTTEVLYPVSLQILDLSNTSFSNRAPNLAINQETLYNLKRLNLTKSDITVETLLELIPPHETQLTHLRIGFAKFIGFEILAEHYFNYKLLLNLVELSVEGDYEFSHRTIKDLYYLPSLKRLNFSVTSLNGAGAYQFIRNTIFRYVAGQWLRFSEWRDTNLIYRDHTKYRRSPFLWGLVLLGASTAMFCIGNSIPILVAARLIQGMPVGCIWVVGLALVIDTVPANEQNQSLGYVAAGITAGSSLGPLLGGVIYAKAGYVAVFILAFGVIGVDIILWLWVIERAAAKQWQAPAAASDDLVEGKDPDKLAKNEETVREKILNSDIGP
;
A
#
# COMPACT_ATOMS: atom_id res chain seq x y z
N MET A 1 -5.64 77.72 1.25
CA MET A 1 -6.24 76.45 0.78
C MET A 1 -6.09 75.26 1.74
N ARG A 2 -4.93 74.58 1.93
CA ARG A 2 -4.85 73.38 2.83
C ARG A 2 -5.13 73.65 4.32
N PHE A 3 -4.78 74.84 4.83
CA PHE A 3 -5.07 75.23 6.21
C PHE A 3 -6.56 75.59 6.42
N GLU A 4 -7.20 76.21 5.43
CA GLU A 4 -8.63 76.53 5.48
C GLU A 4 -9.51 75.28 5.38
N SER A 5 -9.13 74.30 4.55
CA SER A 5 -9.86 73.02 4.45
C SER A 5 -9.78 72.20 5.73
N SER A 6 -8.64 72.21 6.42
CA SER A 6 -8.43 71.50 7.69
C SER A 6 -9.26 72.09 8.83
N ASN A 7 -9.36 73.43 8.91
CA ASN A 7 -10.19 74.11 9.91
C ASN A 7 -11.69 73.91 9.68
N VAL A 8 -12.16 73.92 8.42
CA VAL A 8 -13.57 73.63 8.10
C VAL A 8 -13.94 72.18 8.48
N GLN A 9 -13.04 71.23 8.22
CA GLN A 9 -13.22 69.82 8.62
C GLN A 9 -13.21 69.63 10.14
N LEU A 10 -12.37 70.37 10.87
CA LEU A 10 -12.30 70.33 12.33
C LEU A 10 -13.61 70.80 12.96
N VAL A 11 -14.12 71.98 12.57
CA VAL A 11 -15.36 72.56 13.12
C VAL A 11 -16.57 71.67 12.84
N ALA A 12 -16.65 71.09 11.63
CA ALA A 12 -17.73 70.16 11.27
C ALA A 12 -17.66 68.86 12.09
N ALA A 13 -16.47 68.31 12.30
CA ALA A 13 -16.27 67.10 13.09
C ALA A 13 -16.53 67.31 14.58
N GLU A 14 -16.17 68.46 15.15
CA GLU A 14 -16.46 68.82 16.55
C GLU A 14 -17.97 68.98 16.79
N LYS A 15 -18.69 69.55 15.83
CA LYS A 15 -20.16 69.61 15.88
C LYS A 15 -20.78 68.21 15.91
N LEU A 16 -20.36 67.33 14.99
CA LEU A 16 -20.82 65.94 14.94
C LEU A 16 -20.42 65.15 16.20
N GLN A 17 -19.24 65.40 16.77
CA GLN A 17 -18.80 64.84 18.04
C GLN A 17 -19.73 65.27 19.19
N GLY A 18 -20.09 66.56 19.24
CA GLY A 18 -21.04 67.11 20.21
C GLY A 18 -22.43 66.48 20.09
N GLU A 19 -22.93 66.33 18.87
CA GLU A 19 -24.21 65.65 18.57
C GLU A 19 -24.17 64.16 18.99
N GLY A 20 -23.07 63.45 18.69
CA GLY A 20 -22.87 62.07 19.10
C GLY A 20 -22.80 61.90 20.62
N MET A 21 -22.14 62.81 21.32
CA MET A 21 -22.09 62.84 22.79
C MET A 21 -23.44 63.18 23.41
N ALA A 22 -24.23 64.08 22.81
CA ALA A 22 -25.58 64.40 23.26
C ALA A 22 -26.54 63.19 23.06
N ALA A 23 -26.42 62.49 21.94
CA ALA A 23 -27.16 61.24 21.68
C ALA A 23 -26.78 60.14 22.68
N LEU A 24 -25.49 60.04 23.05
CA LEU A 24 -25.01 59.13 24.08
C LEU A 24 -25.63 59.42 25.46
N ARG A 25 -25.72 60.71 25.85
CA ARG A 25 -26.39 61.12 27.11
C ARG A 25 -27.88 60.78 27.12
N LYS A 26 -28.53 60.82 25.95
CA LYS A 26 -29.94 60.40 25.77
C LYS A 26 -30.12 58.88 25.63
N GLY A 27 -29.04 58.09 25.73
CA GLY A 27 -29.07 56.63 25.64
C GLY A 27 -29.26 56.08 24.21
N ASN A 28 -29.27 56.93 23.18
CA ASN A 28 -29.47 56.50 21.81
C ASN A 28 -28.13 56.08 21.16
N LEU A 29 -27.73 54.82 21.42
CA LEU A 29 -26.42 54.30 21.03
C LEU A 29 -26.22 54.20 19.51
N LYS A 30 -27.28 53.91 18.74
CA LYS A 30 -27.20 53.81 17.27
C LYS A 30 -26.92 55.17 16.64
N VAL A 31 -27.72 56.17 17.01
CA VAL A 31 -27.53 57.56 16.53
C VAL A 31 -26.16 58.10 16.92
N ALA A 32 -25.66 57.76 18.11
CA ALA A 32 -24.29 58.12 18.51
C ALA A 32 -23.22 57.48 17.60
N ILE A 33 -23.35 56.18 17.29
CA ILE A 33 -22.43 55.48 16.38
C ILE A 33 -22.46 56.08 14.97
N ASP A 34 -23.65 56.39 14.44
CA ASP A 34 -23.81 56.97 13.11
C ASP A 34 -23.14 58.35 13.05
N LYS A 35 -23.38 59.21 14.05
CA LYS A 35 -22.75 60.53 14.15
C LYS A 35 -21.23 60.48 14.28
N PHE A 36 -20.70 59.53 15.07
CA PHE A 36 -19.25 59.32 15.11
C PHE A 36 -18.72 58.76 13.79
N THR A 37 -19.48 57.95 13.07
CA THR A 37 -19.08 57.40 11.77
C THR A 37 -19.03 58.48 10.69
N GLU A 38 -20.03 59.36 10.64
CA GLU A 38 -20.03 60.57 9.80
C GLU A 38 -18.78 61.42 10.08
N ALA A 39 -18.48 61.68 11.36
CA ALA A 39 -17.31 62.45 11.76
C ALA A 39 -15.97 61.78 11.39
N ILE A 40 -15.86 60.46 11.56
CA ILE A 40 -14.64 59.68 11.24
C ILE A 40 -14.36 59.67 9.73
N ASN A 41 -15.40 59.61 8.90
CA ASN A 41 -15.25 59.58 7.44
C ASN A 41 -14.63 60.87 6.87
N MET A 42 -14.73 61.98 7.61
CA MET A 42 -14.11 63.27 7.25
C MET A 42 -12.60 63.32 7.51
N GLN A 43 -12.02 62.31 8.16
CA GLN A 43 -10.61 62.26 8.60
C GLN A 43 -10.12 63.54 9.32
N PRO A 44 -10.84 64.01 10.36
CA PRO A 44 -10.51 65.26 11.04
C PRO A 44 -9.27 65.11 11.94
N PRO A 45 -8.62 66.22 12.35
CA PRO A 45 -7.50 66.19 13.29
C PRO A 45 -7.82 65.48 14.62
N ILE A 46 -9.08 65.49 15.06
CA ILE A 46 -9.57 64.83 16.29
C ILE A 46 -9.89 63.33 16.13
N LEU A 47 -9.49 62.70 15.01
CA LEU A 47 -9.82 61.32 14.63
C LEU A 47 -9.57 60.30 15.75
N MET A 48 -8.48 60.45 16.52
CA MET A 48 -8.14 59.55 17.62
C MET A 48 -9.23 59.51 18.71
N THR A 49 -9.79 60.67 19.07
CA THR A 49 -10.85 60.76 20.09
C THR A 49 -12.18 60.19 19.60
N LEU A 50 -12.48 60.35 18.31
CA LEU A 50 -13.67 59.80 17.67
C LEU A 50 -13.59 58.28 17.57
N LEU A 51 -12.44 57.73 17.16
CA LEU A 51 -12.20 56.29 17.13
C LEU A 51 -12.29 55.66 18.51
N ASP A 52 -11.72 56.30 19.55
CA ASP A 52 -11.83 55.78 20.93
C ASP A 52 -13.28 55.76 21.42
N SER A 53 -14.03 56.82 21.14
CA SER A 53 -15.44 56.96 21.51
C SER A 53 -16.31 55.92 20.80
N ARG A 54 -16.08 55.68 19.50
CA ARG A 54 -16.81 54.68 18.73
C ARG A 54 -16.41 53.25 19.08
N ALA A 55 -15.12 52.98 19.32
CA ALA A 55 -14.65 51.68 19.80
C ALA A 55 -15.26 51.32 21.15
N ALA A 56 -15.38 52.28 22.07
CA ALA A 56 -16.06 52.07 23.36
C ALA A 56 -17.56 51.78 23.19
N LEU A 57 -18.22 52.42 22.22
CA LEU A 57 -19.62 52.12 21.90
C LEU A 57 -19.79 50.72 21.30
N TYR A 58 -18.93 50.33 20.35
CA TYR A 58 -18.95 48.98 19.79
C TYR A 58 -18.64 47.90 20.83
N ASP A 59 -17.74 48.17 21.78
CA ASP A 59 -17.48 47.31 22.94
C ASP A 59 -18.78 47.15 23.77
N LYS A 60 -19.50 48.26 24.04
CA LYS A 60 -20.75 48.26 24.81
C LYS A 60 -21.91 47.56 24.08
N THR A 61 -21.98 47.62 22.75
CA THR A 61 -23.00 46.95 21.92
C THR A 61 -22.61 45.53 21.49
N ASP A 62 -21.56 44.96 22.08
CA ASP A 62 -21.01 43.62 21.80
C ASP A 62 -20.54 43.37 20.35
N GLN A 63 -20.27 44.44 19.61
CA GLN A 63 -19.73 44.40 18.24
C GLN A 63 -18.20 44.36 18.27
N LEU A 64 -17.63 43.34 18.93
CA LEU A 64 -16.20 43.25 19.28
C LEU A 64 -15.26 43.33 18.07
N LYS A 65 -15.66 42.79 16.91
CA LYS A 65 -14.85 42.85 15.68
C LYS A 65 -14.68 44.28 15.16
N LEU A 66 -15.75 45.07 15.21
CA LEU A 66 -15.73 46.48 14.80
C LEU A 66 -15.00 47.34 15.81
N ALA A 67 -15.19 47.08 17.11
CA ALA A 67 -14.42 47.71 18.18
C ALA A 67 -12.91 47.49 18.00
N LEU A 68 -12.50 46.24 17.69
CA LEU A 68 -11.10 45.91 17.46
C LEU A 68 -10.54 46.58 16.20
N LYS A 69 -11.36 46.75 15.16
CA LYS A 69 -10.98 47.47 13.94
C LYS A 69 -10.68 48.94 14.24
N ASP A 70 -11.51 49.60 15.03
CA ASP A 70 -11.28 50.99 15.45
C ASP A 70 -10.05 51.11 16.36
N ALA A 71 -9.88 50.18 17.31
CA ALA A 71 -8.69 50.14 18.16
C ALA A 71 -7.39 49.91 17.36
N LYS A 72 -7.43 49.13 16.28
CA LYS A 72 -6.29 48.97 15.35
C LYS A 72 -5.98 50.26 14.59
N ARG A 73 -7.00 50.93 14.07
CA ARG A 73 -6.84 52.24 13.42
C ARG A 73 -6.23 53.29 14.35
N MET A 74 -6.58 53.27 15.63
CA MET A 74 -5.94 54.11 16.65
C MET A 74 -4.43 53.84 16.78
N MET A 75 -4.02 52.56 16.79
CA MET A 75 -2.61 52.17 16.84
C MET A 75 -1.84 52.52 15.56
N GLU A 76 -2.51 52.53 14.41
CA GLU A 76 -1.93 52.92 13.11
C GLU A 76 -1.71 54.44 13.00
N HIS A 77 -2.68 55.23 13.49
CA HIS A 77 -2.65 56.70 13.40
C HIS A 77 -1.66 57.33 14.39
N GLU A 78 -1.68 56.88 15.66
CA GLU A 78 -0.80 57.39 16.73
C GLU A 78 -0.09 56.25 17.44
N LYS A 79 1.06 55.82 16.91
CA LYS A 79 1.84 54.70 17.46
C LYS A 79 2.33 54.92 18.89
N ALA A 80 2.58 56.17 19.27
CA ALA A 80 3.06 56.55 20.61
C ALA A 80 1.94 56.65 21.65
N ASN A 81 0.67 56.55 21.26
CA ASN A 81 -0.46 56.74 22.18
C ASN A 81 -0.88 55.42 22.86
N PRO A 82 -0.88 55.35 24.20
CA PRO A 82 -1.23 54.14 24.96
C PRO A 82 -2.69 53.68 24.80
N LYS A 83 -3.61 54.58 24.45
CA LYS A 83 -5.06 54.29 24.43
C LYS A 83 -5.44 53.22 23.40
N GLY A 84 -4.80 53.22 22.23
CA GLY A 84 -5.05 52.24 21.18
C GLY A 84 -4.73 50.81 21.64
N TYR A 85 -3.55 50.62 22.24
CA TYR A 85 -3.11 49.33 22.79
C TYR A 85 -3.98 48.86 23.95
N LEU A 86 -4.34 49.77 24.87
CA LEU A 86 -5.24 49.45 25.98
C LEU A 86 -6.61 48.99 25.51
N ARG A 87 -7.19 49.69 24.52
CA ARG A 87 -8.50 49.36 23.94
C ARG A 87 -8.46 48.02 23.21
N ALA A 88 -7.46 47.81 22.34
CA ALA A 88 -7.30 46.58 21.56
C ALA A 88 -7.09 45.35 22.46
N GLY A 89 -6.22 45.45 23.47
CA GLY A 89 -6.00 44.33 24.39
C GLY A 89 -7.22 44.01 25.25
N LYS A 90 -8.00 45.02 25.69
CA LYS A 90 -9.26 44.79 26.43
C LYS A 90 -10.26 44.03 25.56
N ILE A 91 -10.42 44.43 24.31
CA ILE A 91 -11.34 43.78 23.37
C ILE A 91 -10.88 42.34 23.09
N LEU A 92 -9.58 42.10 22.87
CA LEU A 92 -9.03 40.76 22.67
C LEU A 92 -9.25 39.84 23.88
N HIS A 93 -9.20 40.38 25.09
CA HIS A 93 -9.58 39.64 26.30
C HIS A 93 -11.05 39.23 26.32
N ARG A 94 -11.96 40.12 25.90
CA ARG A 94 -13.39 39.79 25.77
C ARG A 94 -13.66 38.77 24.67
N MET A 95 -12.78 38.67 23.67
CA MET A 95 -12.84 37.66 22.61
C MET A 95 -12.18 36.32 22.99
N ASP A 96 -11.78 36.12 24.25
CA ASP A 96 -10.99 34.97 24.74
C ASP A 96 -9.64 34.75 24.04
N LYS A 97 -9.13 35.75 23.32
CA LYS A 97 -7.81 35.73 22.65
C LYS A 97 -6.73 36.33 23.54
N SER A 98 -6.55 35.74 24.72
CA SER A 98 -5.65 36.29 25.76
C SER A 98 -4.17 36.31 25.34
N THR A 99 -3.73 35.39 24.47
CA THR A 99 -2.36 35.40 23.93
C THR A 99 -2.09 36.63 23.06
N MET A 100 -3.01 36.94 22.15
CA MET A 100 -2.92 38.13 21.31
C MET A 100 -3.02 39.42 22.12
N ALA A 101 -3.81 39.43 23.21
CA ALA A 101 -3.89 40.59 24.11
C ALA A 101 -2.52 40.91 24.75
N VAL A 102 -1.78 39.89 25.20
CA VAL A 102 -0.41 40.05 25.74
C VAL A 102 0.53 40.65 24.69
N GLU A 103 0.48 40.18 23.45
CA GLU A 103 1.32 40.69 22.36
C GLU A 103 1.03 42.17 22.06
N ILE A 104 -0.24 42.56 22.01
CA ILE A 104 -0.65 43.95 21.77
C ILE A 104 -0.17 44.88 22.89
N TYR A 105 -0.28 44.47 24.16
CA TYR A 105 0.22 45.28 25.27
C TYR A 105 1.75 45.39 25.27
N LYS A 106 2.47 44.31 24.95
CA LYS A 106 3.94 44.34 24.78
C LYS A 106 4.36 45.27 23.66
N LEU A 107 3.61 45.26 22.54
CA LEU A 107 3.85 46.16 21.42
C LEU A 107 3.64 47.62 21.82
N GLY A 108 2.63 47.91 22.64
CA GLY A 108 2.45 49.23 23.24
C GLY A 108 3.66 49.69 24.04
N ILE A 109 4.19 48.85 24.94
CA ILE A 109 5.38 49.19 25.76
C ILE A 109 6.60 49.53 24.90
N LYS A 110 6.73 48.94 23.70
CA LYS A 110 7.86 49.22 22.79
C LYS A 110 7.79 50.61 22.14
N HIS A 111 6.58 51.17 22.01
CA HIS A 111 6.35 52.41 21.25
C HIS A 111 6.02 53.64 22.12
N ILE A 112 5.80 53.46 23.41
CA ILE A 112 5.42 54.53 24.35
C ILE A 112 6.66 55.00 25.13
N GLU A 113 6.73 56.31 25.42
CA GLU A 113 7.82 56.88 26.21
C GLU A 113 7.79 56.41 27.68
N PRO A 114 8.95 56.22 28.34
CA PRO A 114 9.02 55.75 29.72
C PRO A 114 8.32 56.66 30.76
N SER A 115 8.09 57.93 30.43
CA SER A 115 7.44 58.95 31.27
C SER A 115 5.91 58.99 31.15
N ASP A 116 5.29 58.19 30.27
CA ASP A 116 3.84 58.23 30.02
C ASP A 116 3.03 57.72 31.25
N PRO A 117 2.02 58.48 31.74
CA PRO A 117 1.18 58.10 32.88
C PRO A 117 0.41 56.77 32.74
N HIS A 118 0.19 56.29 31.51
CA HIS A 118 -0.55 55.05 31.23
C HIS A 118 0.33 53.81 31.12
N LEU A 119 1.66 53.95 31.13
CA LEU A 119 2.60 52.85 31.06
C LEU A 119 2.47 51.82 32.22
N PRO A 120 2.25 52.23 33.49
CA PRO A 120 2.00 51.29 34.59
C PRO A 120 0.76 50.44 34.37
N ARG A 121 -0.31 51.04 33.82
CA ARG A 121 -1.57 50.35 33.52
C ARG A 121 -1.40 49.29 32.43
N LEU A 122 -0.57 49.55 31.42
CA LEU A 122 -0.25 48.55 30.40
C LEU A 122 0.49 47.35 30.99
N LYS A 123 1.45 47.58 31.90
CA LYS A 123 2.18 46.51 32.60
C LYS A 123 1.23 45.67 33.47
N GLU A 124 0.35 46.31 34.23
CA GLU A 124 -0.68 45.63 35.03
C GLU A 124 -1.59 44.73 34.18
N MET A 125 -2.01 45.22 33.00
CA MET A 125 -2.85 44.44 32.09
C MET A 125 -2.12 43.23 31.50
N ILE A 126 -0.82 43.32 31.25
CA ILE A 126 0.01 42.17 30.82
C ILE A 126 0.08 41.11 31.91
N GLU A 127 0.31 41.50 33.16
CA GLU A 127 0.40 40.56 34.29
C GLU A 127 -0.90 39.78 34.47
N LYS A 128 -2.05 40.46 34.45
CA LYS A 128 -3.38 39.83 34.52
C LYS A 128 -3.62 38.87 33.35
N ALA A 129 -3.20 39.27 32.15
CA ALA A 129 -3.34 38.45 30.95
C ALA A 129 -2.52 37.15 31.02
N LEU A 130 -1.27 37.26 31.49
CA LEU A 130 -0.36 36.13 31.68
C LEU A 130 -0.84 35.19 32.80
N GLU A 131 -1.38 35.73 33.89
CA GLU A 131 -1.92 34.93 34.98
C GLU A 131 -3.12 34.08 34.52
N LYS A 132 -4.05 34.68 33.75
CA LYS A 132 -5.19 33.96 33.17
C LYS A 132 -4.74 32.86 32.21
N GLN A 133 -3.75 33.14 31.35
CA GLN A 133 -3.16 32.15 30.45
C GLN A 133 -2.54 30.97 31.22
N ASN A 134 -1.77 31.26 32.27
CA ASN A 134 -1.12 30.24 33.10
C ASN A 134 -2.13 29.36 33.86
N LYS A 135 -3.24 29.94 34.34
CA LYS A 135 -4.33 29.19 34.98
C LYS A 135 -5.00 28.21 34.01
N ALA A 136 -5.29 28.63 32.78
CA ALA A 136 -5.85 27.75 31.75
C ALA A 136 -4.91 26.59 31.38
N LEU A 137 -3.60 26.88 31.28
CA LEU A 137 -2.58 25.88 30.93
C LEU A 137 -2.39 24.83 32.05
N LYS A 138 -2.47 25.25 33.32
CA LYS A 138 -2.48 24.34 34.49
C LYS A 138 -3.73 23.45 34.52
N ALA A 139 -4.91 23.98 34.18
CA ALA A 139 -6.15 23.20 34.12
C ALA A 139 -6.12 22.14 33.01
N ALA A 140 -5.55 22.46 31.84
CA ALA A 140 -5.39 21.50 30.73
C ALA A 140 -4.43 20.35 31.07
N ARG A 141 -3.32 20.63 31.78
CA ARG A 141 -2.36 19.61 32.20
C ARG A 141 -2.93 18.57 33.17
N LYS A 142 -3.96 18.90 33.96
CA LYS A 142 -4.61 17.96 34.89
C LYS A 142 -5.42 16.84 34.21
N LYS A 143 -5.65 16.89 32.88
CA LYS A 143 -6.45 15.91 32.13
C LYS A 143 -5.63 14.86 31.35
N ILE A 144 -4.33 14.74 31.59
CA ILE A 144 -3.49 13.73 30.92
C ILE A 144 -3.39 12.50 31.85
N TYR A 145 -4.08 11.42 31.49
CA TYR A 145 -4.01 10.15 32.24
C TYR A 145 -3.00 9.20 31.61
N ASP A 146 -2.21 8.52 32.44
CA ASP A 146 -1.33 7.45 32.00
C ASP A 146 -2.16 6.20 31.65
N PRO A 147 -2.11 5.69 30.40
CA PRO A 147 -2.85 4.50 30.00
C PRO A 147 -2.56 3.29 30.89
N MET A 148 -1.34 3.16 31.42
CA MET A 148 -0.95 2.06 32.31
C MET A 148 -1.59 2.13 33.70
N GLN A 149 -2.20 3.26 34.07
CA GLN A 149 -2.92 3.45 35.33
C GLN A 149 -4.44 3.34 35.17
N VAL A 150 -4.95 3.59 33.96
CA VAL A 150 -6.40 3.66 33.70
C VAL A 150 -6.92 2.38 33.05
N LEU A 151 -6.14 1.76 32.17
CA LEU A 151 -6.59 0.57 31.45
C LEU A 151 -6.45 -0.69 32.32
N PRO A 152 -7.44 -1.59 32.32
CA PRO A 152 -7.30 -2.94 32.85
C PRO A 152 -6.15 -3.69 32.20
N LEU A 153 -5.56 -4.64 32.94
CA LEU A 153 -4.38 -5.38 32.49
C LEU A 153 -4.66 -6.19 31.22
N GLU A 154 -5.88 -6.70 31.06
CA GLU A 154 -6.32 -7.48 29.90
C GLU A 154 -6.35 -6.62 28.63
N LEU A 155 -6.81 -5.37 28.73
CA LEU A 155 -6.79 -4.44 27.60
C LEU A 155 -5.35 -4.05 27.24
N LEU A 156 -4.51 -3.83 28.24
CA LEU A 156 -3.08 -3.60 28.03
C LEU A 156 -2.44 -4.80 27.36
N GLU A 157 -2.79 -6.02 27.75
CA GLU A 157 -2.30 -7.24 27.11
C GLU A 157 -2.67 -7.33 25.63
N MET A 158 -3.94 -7.13 25.29
CA MET A 158 -4.37 -7.13 23.90
C MET A 158 -3.66 -6.05 23.07
N VAL A 159 -3.49 -4.84 23.62
CA VAL A 159 -2.80 -3.75 22.92
C VAL A 159 -1.32 -4.08 22.71
N LEU A 160 -0.66 -4.60 23.74
CA LEU A 160 0.77 -4.91 23.70
C LEU A 160 1.09 -6.14 22.83
N GLU A 161 0.15 -7.07 22.65
CA GLU A 161 0.30 -8.23 21.75
C GLU A 161 0.47 -7.83 20.28
N TYR A 162 -0.12 -6.71 19.86
CA TYR A 162 0.08 -6.16 18.51
C TYR A 162 1.45 -5.50 18.31
N LEU A 163 2.22 -5.30 19.38
CA LEU A 163 3.49 -4.59 19.31
C LEU A 163 4.67 -5.56 19.22
N PRO A 164 5.70 -5.25 18.40
CA PRO A 164 6.89 -6.08 18.34
C PRO A 164 7.63 -6.03 19.68
N PHE A 165 8.33 -7.12 20.01
CA PHE A 165 9.08 -7.26 21.27
C PHE A 165 10.05 -6.10 21.52
N SER A 166 10.68 -5.57 20.47
CA SER A 166 11.56 -4.38 20.57
C SER A 166 10.87 -3.17 21.16
N ASN A 167 9.59 -2.98 20.86
CA ASN A 167 8.79 -1.88 21.38
C ASN A 167 8.43 -2.14 22.84
N ILE A 168 8.10 -3.38 23.21
CA ILE A 168 7.85 -3.79 24.61
C ILE A 168 9.06 -3.47 25.51
N VAL A 169 10.27 -3.75 25.02
CA VAL A 169 11.51 -3.38 25.72
C VAL A 169 11.71 -1.85 25.76
N ALA A 170 11.44 -1.15 24.66
CA ALA A 170 11.59 0.30 24.60
C ALA A 170 10.63 1.05 25.52
N MET A 171 9.39 0.57 25.65
CA MET A 171 8.31 1.14 26.44
C MET A 171 8.62 1.17 27.94
N GLN A 172 9.50 0.30 28.43
CA GLN A 172 10.01 0.36 29.81
C GLN A 172 10.77 1.64 30.13
N ARG A 173 11.18 2.42 29.13
CA ARG A 173 11.91 3.69 29.30
C ARG A 173 10.99 4.91 29.32
N VAL A 174 9.68 4.72 29.17
CA VAL A 174 8.70 5.82 29.12
C VAL A 174 8.50 6.44 30.50
N SER A 175 8.20 5.62 31.51
CA SER A 175 8.04 6.04 32.90
C SER A 175 8.30 4.88 33.86
N LYS A 176 8.49 5.19 35.15
CA LYS A 176 8.61 4.16 36.21
C LYS A 176 7.36 3.26 36.27
N THR A 177 6.18 3.84 36.05
CA THR A 177 4.91 3.09 36.01
C THR A 177 4.93 2.06 34.89
N TRP A 178 5.27 2.48 33.68
CA TRP A 178 5.37 1.60 32.51
C TRP A 178 6.40 0.50 32.73
N GLN A 179 7.56 0.85 33.27
CA GLN A 179 8.61 -0.12 33.59
C GLN A 179 8.12 -1.21 34.54
N ASN A 180 7.41 -0.82 35.62
CA ASN A 180 6.93 -1.73 36.64
C ASN A 180 5.82 -2.66 36.13
N VAL A 181 4.82 -2.11 35.40
CA VAL A 181 3.73 -2.91 34.83
C VAL A 181 4.27 -3.91 33.81
N ILE A 182 5.13 -3.46 32.88
CA ILE A 182 5.69 -4.34 31.85
C ILE A 182 6.64 -5.39 32.45
N SER A 183 7.44 -5.04 33.47
CA SER A 183 8.40 -5.99 34.04
C SER A 183 7.79 -7.00 35.01
N SER A 184 6.63 -6.69 35.61
CA SER A 184 5.97 -7.57 36.58
C SER A 184 5.06 -8.63 35.92
N ASN A 185 4.53 -8.34 34.73
CA ASN A 185 3.69 -9.26 34.00
C ASN A 185 4.54 -10.20 33.12
N ALA A 186 4.57 -11.47 33.50
CA ALA A 186 5.33 -12.52 32.81
C ALA A 186 4.85 -12.76 31.37
N ARG A 187 3.58 -12.51 31.06
CA ARG A 187 3.02 -12.78 29.71
C ARG A 187 3.68 -11.94 28.62
N PHE A 188 4.08 -10.71 28.93
CA PHE A 188 4.83 -9.85 27.99
C PHE A 188 6.22 -10.39 27.64
N TRP A 189 6.73 -11.32 28.42
CA TRP A 189 8.05 -11.93 28.26
C TRP A 189 7.97 -13.42 27.91
N ALA A 190 6.76 -13.98 27.74
CA ALA A 190 6.57 -15.37 27.31
C ALA A 190 7.06 -15.60 25.87
N THR A 191 7.03 -14.55 25.04
CA THR A 191 7.67 -14.53 23.73
C THR A 191 8.84 -13.57 23.72
N LEU A 192 10.03 -14.11 23.50
CA LEU A 192 11.28 -13.36 23.38
C LEU A 192 11.71 -13.32 21.93
N ASP A 193 11.82 -12.13 21.35
CA ASP A 193 12.20 -11.96 19.95
C ASP A 193 13.35 -10.96 19.76
N PHE A 194 14.53 -11.49 19.48
CA PHE A 194 15.73 -10.71 19.20
C PHE A 194 16.06 -10.60 17.71
N SER A 195 15.18 -11.01 16.80
CA SER A 195 15.41 -10.96 15.36
C SER A 195 15.93 -9.61 14.85
N HIS A 196 15.40 -8.51 15.38
CA HIS A 196 15.78 -7.13 15.02
C HIS A 196 16.89 -6.51 15.89
N ALA A 197 17.60 -7.30 16.70
CA ALA A 197 18.68 -6.81 17.55
C ALA A 197 19.79 -6.13 16.72
N LYS A 198 20.12 -4.88 17.07
CA LYS A 198 21.18 -4.09 16.41
C LYS A 198 22.56 -4.26 17.05
N LYS A 199 22.63 -4.77 18.27
CA LYS A 199 23.85 -4.98 19.05
C LYS A 199 23.93 -6.44 19.51
N PRO A 200 25.14 -6.96 19.77
CA PRO A 200 25.31 -8.25 20.45
C PRO A 200 24.53 -8.28 21.76
N ILE A 201 23.87 -9.39 22.04
CA ILE A 201 23.09 -9.55 23.27
C ILE A 201 24.01 -10.11 24.34
N SER A 202 23.96 -9.52 25.54
CA SER A 202 24.70 -10.04 26.69
C SER A 202 23.93 -11.17 27.37
N ARG A 203 24.65 -12.10 28.01
CA ARG A 203 24.02 -13.17 28.80
C ARG A 203 23.17 -12.62 29.95
N SER A 204 23.61 -11.52 30.55
CA SER A 204 22.85 -10.83 31.60
C SER A 204 21.52 -10.28 31.08
N ALA A 205 21.47 -9.77 29.85
CA ALA A 205 20.24 -9.29 29.24
C ALA A 205 19.28 -10.45 28.98
N LEU A 206 19.76 -11.57 28.43
CA LEU A 206 18.95 -12.77 28.24
C LEU A 206 18.41 -13.30 29.58
N LYS A 207 19.28 -13.48 30.58
CA LYS A 207 18.89 -13.94 31.92
C LYS A 207 17.87 -13.02 32.57
N ASN A 208 17.99 -11.70 32.40
CA ASN A 208 17.00 -10.74 32.89
C ASN A 208 15.64 -10.93 32.21
N CYS A 209 15.61 -11.15 30.90
CA CYS A 209 14.35 -11.41 30.18
C CYS A 209 13.69 -12.72 30.66
N ILE A 210 14.49 -13.78 30.83
CA ILE A 210 14.02 -15.07 31.36
C ILE A 210 13.50 -14.94 32.80
N ASN A 211 14.18 -14.16 33.65
CA ASN A 211 13.71 -13.90 35.00
C ASN A 211 12.37 -13.12 35.01
N LYS A 212 12.20 -12.15 34.11
CA LYS A 212 10.95 -11.40 33.98
C LYS A 212 9.80 -12.25 33.43
N SER A 213 10.09 -13.24 32.59
CA SER A 213 9.09 -14.24 32.18
C SER A 213 8.76 -15.24 33.30
N LYS A 214 9.39 -15.15 34.48
CA LYS A 214 9.24 -16.14 35.56
C LYS A 214 9.49 -17.57 35.06
N TYR A 215 10.40 -17.73 34.11
CA TYR A 215 10.76 -19.01 33.50
C TYR A 215 9.66 -19.69 32.66
N THR A 216 8.55 -19.01 32.36
CA THR A 216 7.44 -19.52 31.55
C THR A 216 7.58 -19.12 30.06
N LEU A 217 8.80 -19.16 29.54
CA LEU A 217 9.08 -18.77 28.15
C LEU A 217 8.55 -19.86 27.20
N THR A 218 7.67 -19.49 26.26
CA THR A 218 7.10 -20.42 25.27
C THR A 218 7.75 -20.31 23.89
N LYS A 219 8.21 -19.10 23.54
CA LYS A 219 8.80 -18.81 22.23
C LYS A 219 10.08 -17.97 22.37
N ALA A 220 11.16 -18.42 21.73
CA ALA A 220 12.45 -17.72 21.72
C ALA A 220 13.01 -17.58 20.30
N THR A 221 13.25 -16.35 19.85
CA THR A 221 14.05 -16.06 18.64
C THR A 221 15.34 -15.38 19.07
N LEU A 222 16.46 -16.07 18.88
CA LEU A 222 17.80 -15.62 19.26
C LEU A 222 18.56 -15.12 18.04
N ASN A 223 19.12 -13.92 18.12
CA ASN A 223 19.97 -13.34 17.09
C ASN A 223 21.14 -12.61 17.75
N ARG A 224 22.30 -12.56 17.07
CA ARG A 224 23.54 -11.91 17.53
C ARG A 224 24.02 -12.41 18.89
N ILE A 225 24.06 -13.72 19.06
CA ILE A 225 24.45 -14.41 20.29
C ILE A 225 25.89 -14.96 20.24
N HIS A 226 26.76 -14.44 19.39
CA HIS A 226 28.15 -14.90 19.20
C HIS A 226 29.03 -14.89 20.47
N ASN A 227 28.63 -14.16 21.52
CA ASN A 227 29.32 -14.12 22.81
C ASN A 227 28.75 -15.12 23.85
N PHE A 228 27.75 -15.91 23.46
CA PHE A 228 27.23 -16.96 24.34
C PHE A 228 28.18 -18.15 24.31
N ASN A 229 28.46 -18.68 25.49
CA ASN A 229 29.10 -19.98 25.55
C ASN A 229 28.04 -21.04 25.27
N ASP A 230 28.54 -22.21 24.93
CA ASP A 230 27.84 -23.47 24.84
C ASP A 230 26.82 -23.72 25.96
N THR A 231 27.11 -23.30 27.19
CA THR A 231 26.20 -23.51 28.33
C THR A 231 24.98 -22.59 28.37
N THR A 232 25.03 -21.38 27.78
CA THR A 232 23.94 -20.40 27.95
C THR A 232 22.60 -20.90 27.40
N VAL A 233 22.64 -21.63 26.30
CA VAL A 233 21.45 -22.16 25.63
C VAL A 233 20.96 -23.40 26.35
N ILE A 234 21.86 -24.24 26.82
CA ILE A 234 21.54 -25.38 27.70
C ILE A 234 20.86 -24.88 28.98
N ASP A 235 21.40 -23.84 29.61
CA ASP A 235 20.83 -23.22 30.82
C ASP A 235 19.43 -22.66 30.52
N MET A 236 19.23 -22.01 29.37
CA MET A 236 17.92 -21.49 28.98
C MET A 236 16.90 -22.62 28.78
N VAL A 237 17.27 -23.65 28.01
CA VAL A 237 16.37 -24.77 27.65
C VAL A 237 16.06 -25.63 28.87
N SER A 238 17.03 -25.85 29.76
CA SER A 238 16.83 -26.63 30.99
C SER A 238 15.93 -25.92 32.00
N VAL A 239 15.96 -24.59 32.05
CA VAL A 239 15.15 -23.79 32.98
C VAL A 239 13.74 -23.54 32.43
N CYS A 240 13.60 -23.23 31.14
CA CYS A 240 12.31 -22.91 30.51
C CYS A 240 11.61 -24.18 30.00
N LYS A 241 10.91 -24.88 30.89
CA LYS A 241 10.25 -26.17 30.59
C LYS A 241 9.02 -26.08 29.69
N ASP A 242 8.49 -24.87 29.48
CA ASP A 242 7.33 -24.61 28.61
C ASP A 242 7.74 -24.14 27.21
N LEU A 243 9.04 -24.18 26.88
CA LEU A 243 9.55 -23.68 25.61
C LEU A 243 9.13 -24.62 24.47
N GLU A 244 8.23 -24.15 23.60
CA GLU A 244 7.69 -24.92 22.47
C GLU A 244 8.34 -24.53 21.13
N TYR A 245 8.80 -23.28 20.99
CA TYR A 245 9.40 -22.76 19.77
C TYR A 245 10.75 -22.10 20.05
N MET A 246 11.76 -22.52 19.29
CA MET A 246 13.08 -21.91 19.33
C MET A 246 13.62 -21.65 17.92
N LYS A 247 14.05 -20.41 17.67
CA LYS A 247 14.70 -19.99 16.43
C LYS A 247 16.07 -19.38 16.72
N VAL A 248 17.10 -19.87 16.05
CA VAL A 248 18.48 -19.37 16.17
C VAL A 248 18.90 -18.78 14.83
N MET A 249 19.09 -17.47 14.78
CA MET A 249 19.40 -16.75 13.54
C MET A 249 20.89 -16.66 13.24
N ASP A 250 21.71 -16.54 14.28
CA ASP A 250 23.14 -16.28 14.20
C ASP A 250 23.84 -16.86 15.45
N GLY A 251 25.11 -17.25 15.33
CA GLY A 251 25.90 -17.92 16.38
C GLY A 251 26.13 -19.41 16.12
N PHE A 252 27.30 -19.91 16.52
CA PHE A 252 27.68 -21.32 16.42
C PHE A 252 27.23 -22.08 17.66
N MET A 253 26.53 -23.21 17.49
CA MET A 253 25.94 -23.97 18.61
C MET A 253 26.45 -25.42 18.74
N GLY A 254 27.22 -25.92 17.77
CA GLY A 254 27.95 -27.20 17.83
C GLY A 254 27.25 -28.34 18.60
N SER A 255 27.99 -28.98 19.51
CA SER A 255 27.55 -30.08 20.38
C SER A 255 26.58 -29.66 21.48
N SER A 256 26.57 -28.37 21.83
CA SER A 256 25.74 -27.78 22.88
C SER A 256 24.26 -27.84 22.53
N LEU A 257 23.94 -27.71 21.25
CA LEU A 257 22.58 -27.85 20.75
C LEU A 257 22.06 -29.26 20.95
N THR A 258 22.84 -30.29 20.60
CA THR A 258 22.46 -31.70 20.79
C THR A 258 22.17 -31.98 22.26
N ARG A 259 23.07 -31.56 23.16
CA ARG A 259 22.87 -31.72 24.60
C ARG A 259 21.67 -30.94 25.13
N ALA A 260 21.41 -29.74 24.62
CA ALA A 260 20.21 -28.99 24.98
C ALA A 260 18.93 -29.71 24.54
N MET A 261 18.97 -30.41 23.39
CA MET A 261 17.82 -31.16 22.88
C MET A 261 17.53 -32.43 23.69
N GLU A 262 18.55 -33.10 24.24
CA GLU A 262 18.36 -34.23 25.16
C GLU A 262 17.62 -33.82 26.45
N LEU A 263 17.71 -32.55 26.85
CA LEU A 263 17.13 -32.04 28.09
C LEU A 263 15.72 -31.49 27.93
N THR A 264 15.28 -31.19 26.70
CA THR A 264 13.96 -30.60 26.46
C THR A 264 12.88 -31.66 26.25
N LYS A 265 11.68 -31.40 26.79
CA LYS A 265 10.51 -32.28 26.62
C LYS A 265 9.34 -31.59 25.90
N SER A 266 9.32 -30.26 25.89
CA SER A 266 8.22 -29.44 25.37
C SER A 266 8.47 -28.87 23.98
N LEU A 267 9.73 -28.87 23.52
CA LEU A 267 10.11 -28.19 22.29
C LEU A 267 9.53 -28.91 21.08
N LYS A 268 8.65 -28.24 20.35
CA LYS A 268 7.99 -28.74 19.14
C LYS A 268 8.62 -28.21 17.86
N THR A 269 9.17 -26.99 17.89
CA THR A 269 9.73 -26.32 16.72
C THR A 269 11.15 -25.83 16.98
N LEU A 270 12.08 -26.23 16.13
CA LEU A 270 13.47 -25.75 16.11
C LEU A 270 13.84 -25.25 14.71
N ILE A 271 14.22 -23.97 14.61
CA ILE A 271 14.62 -23.33 13.36
C ILE A 271 16.04 -22.77 13.49
N LEU A 272 16.95 -23.17 12.62
CA LEU A 272 18.36 -22.85 12.69
C LEU A 272 18.80 -22.19 11.37
N HIS A 273 18.98 -20.86 11.38
CA HIS A 273 19.55 -20.12 10.24
C HIS A 273 21.07 -20.02 10.31
N CYS A 274 21.66 -20.27 11.48
CA CYS A 274 23.10 -20.25 11.66
C CYS A 274 23.77 -21.44 10.96
N GLN A 275 25.10 -21.36 10.84
CA GLN A 275 25.89 -22.43 10.25
C GLN A 275 25.96 -23.62 11.21
N ILE A 276 25.56 -24.81 10.72
CA ILE A 276 25.49 -26.05 11.51
C ILE A 276 26.44 -27.08 10.91
N PRO A 277 27.35 -27.68 11.70
CA PRO A 277 28.15 -28.82 11.27
C PRO A 277 27.29 -30.05 10.96
N TYR A 278 27.76 -30.89 10.04
CA TYR A 278 27.09 -32.14 9.67
C TYR A 278 26.89 -33.09 10.85
N GLY A 279 27.94 -33.28 11.68
CA GLY A 279 27.85 -34.12 12.87
C GLY A 279 26.81 -33.62 13.89
N THR A 280 26.57 -32.31 13.99
CA THR A 280 25.49 -31.78 14.83
C THR A 280 24.13 -32.15 14.27
N PHE A 281 23.92 -32.02 12.97
CA PHE A 281 22.66 -32.42 12.33
C PHE A 281 22.42 -33.93 12.41
N GLU A 282 23.44 -34.73 12.15
CA GLU A 282 23.40 -36.18 12.33
C GLU A 282 23.02 -36.54 13.77
N ALA A 283 23.69 -35.94 14.76
CA ALA A 283 23.39 -36.18 16.16
C ALA A 283 21.96 -35.76 16.53
N LEU A 284 21.46 -34.64 15.98
CA LEU A 284 20.06 -34.21 16.19
C LEU A 284 19.09 -35.26 15.68
N ILE A 285 19.23 -35.72 14.44
CA ILE A 285 18.35 -36.75 13.88
C ILE A 285 18.47 -38.06 14.65
N ASN A 286 19.69 -38.44 15.06
CA ASN A 286 19.97 -39.66 15.83
C ASN A 286 19.40 -39.61 17.27
N THR A 287 19.09 -38.43 17.81
CA THR A 287 18.51 -38.27 19.16
C THR A 287 16.98 -38.42 19.12
N GLU A 288 16.36 -38.95 20.18
CA GLU A 288 14.91 -38.87 20.34
C GLU A 288 14.50 -37.41 20.59
N LEU A 289 13.88 -36.80 19.58
CA LEU A 289 13.45 -35.41 19.62
C LEU A 289 11.93 -35.34 19.80
N PRO A 290 11.40 -34.52 20.73
CA PRO A 290 9.97 -34.17 20.76
C PRO A 290 9.55 -33.23 19.62
N LEU A 291 10.46 -32.94 18.68
CA LEU A 291 10.26 -31.96 17.62
C LEU A 291 9.26 -32.43 16.57
N GLU A 292 8.26 -31.61 16.31
CA GLU A 292 7.34 -31.74 15.18
C GLU A 292 7.89 -31.04 13.92
N HIS A 293 8.73 -30.01 14.08
CA HIS A 293 9.28 -29.23 12.99
C HIS A 293 10.75 -28.86 13.22
N LEU A 294 11.60 -29.20 12.25
CA LEU A 294 13.03 -28.92 12.24
C LEU A 294 13.44 -28.23 10.93
N GLU A 295 14.05 -27.06 11.02
CA GLU A 295 14.64 -26.36 9.87
C GLU A 295 16.13 -26.08 10.09
N CYS A 296 16.95 -26.47 9.12
CA CYS A 296 18.39 -26.22 9.08
C CYS A 296 18.73 -25.48 7.78
N LEU A 297 18.86 -24.15 7.81
CA LEU A 297 18.99 -23.34 6.59
C LEU A 297 20.43 -23.21 6.05
N ARG A 298 21.44 -23.51 6.86
CA ARG A 298 22.86 -23.41 6.50
C ARG A 298 23.66 -24.58 7.05
N LEU A 299 23.47 -25.76 6.45
CA LEU A 299 24.22 -26.96 6.82
C LEU A 299 25.61 -26.97 6.15
N GLY A 300 26.70 -26.91 6.92
CA GLY A 300 28.11 -26.90 6.45
C GLY A 300 29.11 -26.32 7.47
N PRO A 301 30.46 -26.39 7.27
CA PRO A 301 31.16 -26.87 6.06
C PRO A 301 32.04 -28.14 6.27
N ILE A 302 32.18 -28.88 5.16
CA ILE A 302 33.30 -29.71 4.64
C ILE A 302 33.54 -31.18 5.12
N GLU A 303 33.61 -32.02 4.06
CA GLU A 303 34.11 -33.39 3.86
C GLU A 303 33.35 -34.55 4.51
N GLY A 304 32.49 -35.19 3.69
CA GLY A 304 31.86 -36.46 4.01
C GLY A 304 30.45 -36.59 3.44
N THR A 305 29.95 -37.83 3.42
CA THR A 305 28.54 -38.14 3.19
C THR A 305 27.82 -38.15 4.53
N LEU A 306 26.68 -37.45 4.63
CA LEU A 306 25.79 -37.54 5.79
C LEU A 306 25.16 -38.93 5.86
N GLY A 307 25.49 -39.68 6.92
CA GLY A 307 24.88 -40.96 7.27
C GLY A 307 24.05 -40.87 8.54
N PHE A 308 23.15 -41.84 8.72
CA PHE A 308 22.30 -41.95 9.90
C PHE A 308 22.35 -43.39 10.41
N VAL A 309 22.59 -43.56 11.72
CA VAL A 309 22.78 -44.88 12.37
C VAL A 309 21.82 -45.03 13.56
N LYS A 310 20.61 -44.50 13.41
CA LYS A 310 19.60 -44.55 14.46
C LYS A 310 18.82 -45.87 14.40
N LYS A 311 18.60 -46.50 15.56
CA LYS A 311 17.78 -47.72 15.68
C LYS A 311 16.28 -47.46 15.67
N GLU A 312 15.83 -46.30 16.15
CA GLU A 312 14.41 -45.96 16.31
C GLU A 312 14.00 -44.73 15.48
N PRO A 313 12.81 -44.70 14.85
CA PRO A 313 12.39 -43.59 14.01
C PRO A 313 11.98 -42.32 14.79
N CYS A 314 12.10 -41.16 14.15
CA CYS A 314 11.62 -39.86 14.65
C CYS A 314 10.09 -39.74 14.50
N LEU A 315 9.33 -40.40 15.37
CA LEU A 315 7.87 -40.49 15.26
C LEU A 315 7.13 -39.13 15.35
N ALA A 316 7.69 -38.16 16.09
CA ALA A 316 7.07 -36.85 16.28
C ALA A 316 7.24 -35.91 15.07
N LEU A 317 8.28 -36.11 14.25
CA LEU A 317 8.69 -35.16 13.23
C LEU A 317 7.72 -35.17 12.04
N LYS A 318 7.06 -34.03 11.81
CA LYS A 318 6.12 -33.82 10.70
C LYS A 318 6.73 -32.99 9.58
N ARG A 319 7.70 -32.12 9.89
CA ARG A 319 8.29 -31.20 8.91
C ARG A 319 9.79 -31.13 9.06
N LEU A 320 10.52 -31.43 7.98
CA LEU A 320 11.98 -31.36 7.91
C LEU A 320 12.40 -30.51 6.71
N LEU A 321 13.13 -29.43 6.96
CA LEU A 321 13.73 -28.59 5.92
C LEU A 321 15.24 -28.52 6.12
N VAL A 322 15.99 -28.89 5.09
CA VAL A 322 17.45 -28.86 5.10
C VAL A 322 17.96 -28.11 3.88
N ASN A 323 18.74 -27.07 4.10
CA ASN A 323 19.40 -26.29 3.06
C ASN A 323 20.90 -26.25 3.32
N PHE A 324 21.66 -26.78 2.38
CA PHE A 324 23.12 -26.87 2.50
C PHE A 324 23.77 -25.51 2.21
N ALA A 325 24.82 -25.17 2.97
CA ALA A 325 25.60 -23.95 2.77
C ALA A 325 26.22 -23.92 1.36
N ALA A 326 26.42 -22.73 0.78
CA ALA A 326 26.84 -22.58 -0.62
C ALA A 326 28.36 -22.67 -0.84
N ASP A 327 29.09 -23.30 0.05
CA ASP A 327 30.56 -23.24 0.11
C ASP A 327 31.22 -24.22 -0.87
N GLY A 328 31.36 -23.82 -2.14
CA GLY A 328 32.19 -24.50 -3.16
C GLY A 328 31.64 -25.83 -3.72
N GLU A 329 32.31 -26.34 -4.76
CA GLU A 329 32.00 -27.56 -5.54
C GLU A 329 32.31 -28.89 -4.81
N LYS A 330 32.76 -28.84 -3.56
CA LYS A 330 33.07 -30.07 -2.79
C LYS A 330 31.77 -30.82 -2.46
N GLN A 331 31.80 -32.14 -2.70
CA GLN A 331 30.65 -33.05 -2.70
C GLN A 331 29.78 -32.95 -1.44
N ARG A 332 28.46 -32.80 -1.64
CA ARG A 332 27.43 -32.68 -0.59
C ARG A 332 26.51 -33.89 -0.64
N SER A 333 27.00 -35.03 -0.20
CA SER A 333 26.27 -36.29 -0.28
C SER A 333 25.47 -36.57 1.00
N MET A 334 24.29 -37.18 0.85
CA MET A 334 23.49 -37.70 1.96
C MET A 334 22.94 -39.07 1.60
N HIS A 335 23.00 -40.02 2.55
CA HIS A 335 22.41 -41.35 2.40
C HIS A 335 20.90 -41.30 2.62
N MET A 336 20.14 -40.96 1.56
CA MET A 336 18.67 -40.88 1.59
C MET A 336 18.02 -42.19 2.07
N GLY A 337 18.56 -43.35 1.68
CA GLY A 337 18.05 -44.66 2.12
C GLY A 337 18.14 -44.89 3.63
N GLN A 338 19.05 -44.21 4.33
CA GLN A 338 19.13 -44.26 5.80
C GLN A 338 18.21 -43.22 6.46
N LEU A 339 17.96 -42.09 5.80
CA LEU A 339 17.11 -41.03 6.35
C LEU A 339 15.63 -41.39 6.30
N ILE A 340 15.14 -41.90 5.16
CA ILE A 340 13.72 -42.13 4.91
C ILE A 340 13.07 -43.01 6.00
N PRO A 341 13.64 -44.17 6.39
CA PRO A 341 13.07 -45.00 7.46
C PRO A 341 12.96 -44.31 8.82
N LEU A 342 13.75 -43.26 9.05
CA LEU A 342 13.73 -42.51 10.30
C LEU A 342 12.60 -41.48 10.36
N LEU A 343 11.87 -41.23 9.27
CA LEU A 343 10.89 -40.15 9.16
C LEU A 343 9.46 -40.61 8.82
N PRO A 344 8.91 -41.66 9.46
CA PRO A 344 7.68 -42.32 9.00
C PRO A 344 6.42 -41.43 9.01
N ASN A 345 6.38 -40.39 9.85
CA ASN A 345 5.23 -39.48 9.99
C ASN A 345 5.41 -38.12 9.30
N VAL A 346 6.45 -37.97 8.47
CA VAL A 346 6.76 -36.68 7.85
C VAL A 346 5.69 -36.30 6.81
N GLN A 347 5.21 -35.07 6.90
CA GLN A 347 4.25 -34.45 5.97
C GLN A 347 4.95 -33.51 4.98
N GLU A 348 6.04 -32.89 5.39
CA GLU A 348 6.82 -31.97 4.56
C GLU A 348 8.31 -32.28 4.65
N LEU A 349 8.92 -32.62 3.52
CA LEU A 349 10.35 -32.87 3.39
C LEU A 349 10.93 -31.95 2.32
N GLN A 350 11.81 -31.04 2.74
CA GLN A 350 12.50 -30.12 1.86
C GLN A 350 14.02 -30.30 1.94
N LEU A 351 14.65 -30.57 0.81
CA LEU A 351 16.09 -30.77 0.67
C LEU A 351 16.62 -29.82 -0.42
N CYS A 352 17.51 -28.90 -0.06
CA CYS A 352 18.01 -27.88 -0.99
C CYS A 352 19.54 -27.92 -1.08
N LYS A 353 20.10 -27.87 -2.30
CA LYS A 353 21.54 -27.89 -2.57
C LYS A 353 22.24 -29.18 -2.15
N ILE A 354 21.56 -30.31 -2.34
CA ILE A 354 22.06 -31.64 -2.03
C ILE A 354 22.50 -32.37 -3.29
N LYS A 355 23.48 -33.26 -3.15
CA LYS A 355 23.81 -34.27 -4.14
C LYS A 355 23.44 -35.63 -3.57
N VAL A 356 22.66 -36.42 -4.29
CA VAL A 356 22.28 -37.77 -3.84
C VAL A 356 22.82 -38.78 -4.84
N GLU A 357 23.57 -39.76 -4.36
CA GLU A 357 24.08 -40.87 -5.17
C GLU A 357 23.54 -42.18 -4.58
N ILE A 358 22.45 -42.68 -5.15
CA ILE A 358 21.81 -43.94 -4.75
C ILE A 358 21.05 -44.51 -5.94
N GLU A 359 21.02 -45.83 -6.08
CA GLU A 359 20.31 -46.50 -7.17
C GLU A 359 18.81 -46.15 -7.16
N LYS A 360 18.14 -46.33 -6.02
CA LYS A 360 16.71 -46.09 -5.86
C LYS A 360 16.40 -45.20 -4.66
N ILE A 361 15.53 -44.20 -4.85
CA ILE A 361 14.94 -43.39 -3.79
C ILE A 361 13.47 -43.77 -3.65
N ASP A 362 13.11 -44.47 -2.57
CA ASP A 362 11.75 -44.91 -2.34
C ASP A 362 11.05 -44.07 -1.27
N LEU A 363 10.27 -43.08 -1.68
CA LEU A 363 9.46 -42.25 -0.78
C LEU A 363 8.06 -42.84 -0.53
N THR A 364 7.69 -43.98 -1.13
CA THR A 364 6.36 -44.60 -0.93
C THR A 364 6.15 -45.05 0.51
N THR A 365 7.26 -45.35 1.21
CA THR A 365 7.29 -45.64 2.64
C THR A 365 6.80 -44.48 3.52
N LEU A 366 6.75 -43.25 2.97
CA LEU A 366 6.28 -42.05 3.65
C LEU A 366 4.82 -41.74 3.29
N GLU A 367 3.89 -42.59 3.75
CA GLU A 367 2.46 -42.53 3.41
C GLU A 367 1.75 -41.21 3.75
N ARG A 368 2.33 -40.40 4.65
CA ARG A 368 1.79 -39.10 5.09
C ARG A 368 2.44 -37.90 4.39
N LEU A 369 3.38 -38.12 3.48
CA LEU A 369 4.12 -37.05 2.82
C LEU A 369 3.21 -36.29 1.84
N GLU A 370 2.94 -35.03 2.13
CA GLU A 370 2.13 -34.14 1.30
C GLU A 370 3.00 -33.19 0.45
N ILE A 371 4.17 -32.82 0.96
CA ILE A 371 5.04 -31.81 0.35
C ILE A 371 6.46 -32.37 0.23
N PHE A 372 6.95 -32.51 -0.99
CA PHE A 372 8.33 -32.83 -1.28
C PHE A 372 8.97 -31.73 -2.13
N VAL A 373 10.07 -31.18 -1.63
CA VAL A 373 10.82 -30.10 -2.28
C VAL A 373 12.29 -30.51 -2.39
N CYS A 374 12.79 -30.65 -3.60
CA CYS A 374 14.20 -30.86 -3.88
C CYS A 374 14.70 -29.77 -4.83
N ARG A 375 15.44 -28.77 -4.33
CA ARG A 375 15.86 -27.60 -5.14
C ARG A 375 17.36 -27.47 -5.27
N HIS A 376 17.83 -26.93 -6.39
CA HIS A 376 19.26 -26.66 -6.63
C HIS A 376 20.15 -27.90 -6.40
N SER A 377 19.63 -29.09 -6.72
CA SER A 377 20.20 -30.36 -6.28
C SER A 377 20.63 -31.23 -7.45
N GLU A 378 21.49 -32.21 -7.21
CA GLU A 378 21.90 -33.20 -8.22
C GLU A 378 21.50 -34.60 -7.73
N LEU A 379 20.54 -35.23 -8.41
CA LEU A 379 20.05 -36.56 -8.07
C LEU A 379 20.62 -37.56 -9.07
N ARG A 380 21.64 -38.32 -8.65
CA ARG A 380 22.24 -39.41 -9.42
C ARG A 380 21.57 -40.72 -9.01
N THR A 381 20.40 -40.96 -9.57
CA THR A 381 19.57 -42.12 -9.26
C THR A 381 18.91 -42.65 -10.51
N THR A 382 18.63 -43.96 -10.54
CA THR A 382 17.92 -44.60 -11.64
C THR A 382 16.41 -44.54 -11.46
N GLU A 383 15.92 -44.46 -10.21
CA GLU A 383 14.48 -44.50 -9.92
C GLU A 383 14.12 -43.68 -8.67
N VAL A 384 13.07 -42.86 -8.76
CA VAL A 384 12.46 -42.18 -7.60
C VAL A 384 10.98 -42.52 -7.55
N LEU A 385 10.54 -43.13 -6.44
CA LEU A 385 9.14 -43.44 -6.17
C LEU A 385 8.53 -42.42 -5.22
N TYR A 386 7.30 -42.01 -5.50
CA TYR A 386 6.60 -40.97 -4.75
C TYR A 386 5.32 -41.54 -4.10
N PRO A 387 4.94 -41.14 -2.88
CA PRO A 387 3.71 -41.62 -2.26
C PRO A 387 2.47 -40.95 -2.87
N VAL A 388 1.33 -41.66 -2.92
CA VAL A 388 0.06 -41.15 -3.47
C VAL A 388 -0.52 -39.97 -2.67
N SER A 389 -0.09 -39.80 -1.41
CA SER A 389 -0.44 -38.67 -0.56
C SER A 389 0.11 -37.32 -1.04
N LEU A 390 1.06 -37.33 -1.99
CA LEU A 390 1.80 -36.14 -2.41
C LEU A 390 0.89 -35.11 -3.09
N GLN A 391 0.92 -33.88 -2.58
CA GLN A 391 0.16 -32.73 -3.10
C GLN A 391 1.06 -31.68 -3.75
N ILE A 392 2.29 -31.53 -3.28
CA ILE A 392 3.25 -30.54 -3.79
C ILE A 392 4.58 -31.24 -4.09
N LEU A 393 5.01 -31.12 -5.35
CA LEU A 393 6.31 -31.57 -5.83
C LEU A 393 7.07 -30.38 -6.43
N ASP A 394 8.22 -30.04 -5.88
CA ASP A 394 9.09 -28.98 -6.39
C ASP A 394 10.50 -29.52 -6.62
N LEU A 395 10.88 -29.62 -7.89
CA LEU A 395 12.17 -30.12 -8.38
C LEU A 395 12.95 -28.99 -9.08
N SER A 396 12.76 -27.73 -8.65
CA SER A 396 13.35 -26.59 -9.34
C SER A 396 14.88 -26.54 -9.24
N ASN A 397 15.55 -26.27 -10.36
CA ASN A 397 17.01 -26.29 -10.50
C ASN A 397 17.64 -27.63 -10.10
N THR A 398 16.96 -28.75 -10.35
CA THR A 398 17.46 -30.09 -10.02
C THR A 398 17.91 -30.82 -11.27
N SER A 399 19.11 -31.39 -11.25
CA SER A 399 19.68 -32.16 -12.36
C SER A 399 19.69 -33.66 -12.08
N PHE A 400 19.33 -34.45 -13.09
CA PHE A 400 19.29 -35.91 -13.08
C PHE A 400 20.37 -36.43 -14.05
N SER A 401 21.52 -36.86 -13.52
CA SER A 401 22.66 -37.25 -14.37
C SER A 401 22.45 -38.63 -15.02
N ASN A 402 22.33 -38.66 -16.35
CA ASN A 402 22.26 -39.78 -17.30
C ASN A 402 22.61 -41.20 -16.80
N ARG A 403 21.56 -41.99 -16.52
CA ARG A 403 21.28 -43.31 -17.12
C ARG A 403 19.76 -43.35 -17.35
N ALA A 404 19.29 -43.14 -18.58
CA ALA A 404 17.85 -43.03 -18.86
C ALA A 404 17.19 -44.42 -19.08
N PRO A 405 15.86 -44.57 -18.93
CA PRO A 405 14.87 -43.56 -18.52
C PRO A 405 14.13 -43.96 -17.22
N ASN A 406 13.16 -43.12 -16.80
CA ASN A 406 12.04 -43.44 -15.91
C ASN A 406 12.20 -43.10 -14.42
N LEU A 407 12.02 -41.82 -14.13
CA LEU A 407 11.41 -41.40 -12.88
C LEU A 407 9.93 -41.80 -12.89
N ALA A 408 9.63 -42.86 -12.10
CA ALA A 408 8.33 -43.31 -11.60
C ALA A 408 7.76 -44.59 -12.25
N ILE A 409 8.27 -45.77 -11.85
CA ILE A 409 7.36 -46.93 -11.68
C ILE A 409 6.57 -46.74 -10.38
N ASN A 410 5.79 -45.67 -10.32
CA ASN A 410 4.69 -45.64 -9.38
C ASN A 410 3.61 -46.53 -10.01
N GLN A 411 3.44 -47.74 -9.48
CA GLN A 411 2.27 -48.56 -9.83
C GLN A 411 0.95 -47.81 -9.52
N GLU A 412 1.02 -46.79 -8.65
CA GLU A 412 -0.08 -45.90 -8.27
C GLU A 412 0.21 -44.44 -8.64
N THR A 413 -0.60 -43.91 -9.54
CA THR A 413 -0.52 -42.57 -10.12
C THR A 413 -0.79 -41.45 -9.09
N LEU A 414 -0.13 -40.29 -9.24
CA LEU A 414 -0.17 -39.16 -8.28
C LEU A 414 -1.45 -38.30 -8.40
N TYR A 415 -2.62 -38.90 -8.16
CA TYR A 415 -3.92 -38.23 -8.33
C TYR A 415 -4.13 -36.99 -7.45
N ASN A 416 -3.47 -36.91 -6.29
CA ASN A 416 -3.60 -35.80 -5.34
C ASN A 416 -2.68 -34.61 -5.63
N LEU A 417 -1.85 -34.70 -6.68
CA LEU A 417 -0.86 -33.68 -6.99
C LEU A 417 -1.54 -32.38 -7.43
N LYS A 418 -1.38 -31.33 -6.63
CA LYS A 418 -1.95 -29.99 -6.87
C LYS A 418 -0.93 -29.02 -7.44
N ARG A 419 0.35 -29.16 -7.08
CA ARG A 419 1.41 -28.24 -7.51
C ARG A 419 2.63 -29.02 -7.98
N LEU A 420 3.07 -28.72 -9.19
CA LEU A 420 4.30 -29.24 -9.78
C LEU A 420 5.19 -28.10 -10.24
N ASN A 421 6.45 -28.09 -9.79
CA ASN A 421 7.44 -27.10 -10.18
C ASN A 421 8.70 -27.79 -10.70
N LEU A 422 8.95 -27.69 -12.00
CA LEU A 422 10.06 -28.28 -12.75
C LEU A 422 10.99 -27.23 -13.36
N THR A 423 10.90 -25.98 -12.89
CA THR A 423 11.69 -24.86 -13.43
C THR A 423 13.19 -25.18 -13.40
N LYS A 424 13.90 -25.03 -14.52
CA LYS A 424 15.34 -25.32 -14.68
C LYS A 424 15.75 -26.76 -14.32
N SER A 425 14.83 -27.71 -14.41
CA SER A 425 15.13 -29.14 -14.28
C SER A 425 15.43 -29.77 -15.64
N ASP A 426 16.12 -30.90 -15.63
CA ASP A 426 16.39 -31.73 -16.81
C ASP A 426 15.55 -33.02 -16.83
N ILE A 427 14.34 -32.95 -16.28
CA ILE A 427 13.35 -34.03 -16.35
C ILE A 427 12.94 -34.28 -17.80
N THR A 428 12.81 -35.56 -18.17
CA THR A 428 12.40 -35.98 -19.52
C THR A 428 10.89 -35.92 -19.72
N VAL A 429 10.45 -35.98 -20.98
CA VAL A 429 9.03 -35.97 -21.32
C VAL A 429 8.32 -37.22 -20.79
N GLU A 430 8.96 -38.39 -20.86
CA GLU A 430 8.40 -39.65 -20.35
C GLU A 430 8.09 -39.54 -18.86
N THR A 431 9.04 -39.00 -18.09
CA THR A 431 8.88 -38.75 -16.65
C THR A 431 7.72 -37.78 -16.37
N LEU A 432 7.57 -36.73 -17.18
CA LEU A 432 6.46 -35.78 -17.00
C LEU A 432 5.11 -36.48 -17.18
N LEU A 433 4.99 -37.33 -18.19
CA LEU A 433 3.78 -38.10 -18.48
C LEU A 433 3.48 -39.15 -17.41
N GLU A 434 4.50 -39.68 -16.75
CA GLU A 434 4.34 -40.58 -15.59
C GLU A 434 3.88 -39.81 -14.34
N LEU A 435 4.46 -38.63 -14.07
CA LEU A 435 4.08 -37.78 -12.92
C LEU A 435 2.69 -37.18 -13.06
N ILE A 436 2.30 -36.78 -14.27
CA ILE A 436 0.98 -36.25 -14.60
C ILE A 436 0.44 -37.08 -15.76
N PRO A 437 -0.21 -38.23 -15.51
CA PRO A 437 -0.85 -38.99 -16.56
C PRO A 437 -1.89 -38.13 -17.30
N PRO A 438 -2.08 -38.31 -18.62
CA PRO A 438 -3.07 -37.59 -19.42
C PRO A 438 -4.51 -38.08 -19.12
N HIS A 439 -4.91 -37.96 -17.86
CA HIS A 439 -6.22 -38.29 -17.30
C HIS A 439 -6.68 -37.12 -16.41
N GLU A 440 -7.83 -37.27 -15.72
CA GLU A 440 -8.34 -36.22 -14.85
C GLU A 440 -7.39 -35.97 -13.66
N THR A 441 -6.71 -34.81 -13.64
CA THR A 441 -5.76 -34.42 -12.59
C THR A 441 -6.29 -33.25 -11.76
N GLN A 442 -5.91 -33.21 -10.47
CA GLN A 442 -6.22 -32.10 -9.56
C GLN A 442 -5.18 -30.97 -9.64
N LEU A 443 -4.37 -30.93 -10.70
CA LEU A 443 -3.27 -30.00 -10.82
C LEU A 443 -3.78 -28.56 -10.97
N THR A 444 -3.31 -27.68 -10.10
CA THR A 444 -3.68 -26.26 -10.06
C THR A 444 -2.51 -25.34 -10.34
N HIS A 445 -1.28 -25.78 -10.11
CA HIS A 445 -0.07 -24.98 -10.37
C HIS A 445 0.94 -25.83 -11.12
N LEU A 446 1.37 -25.36 -12.29
CA LEU A 446 2.39 -26.01 -13.11
C LEU A 446 3.45 -24.97 -13.49
N ARG A 447 4.71 -25.27 -13.19
CA ARG A 447 5.84 -24.44 -13.62
C ARG A 447 6.87 -25.30 -14.34
N ILE A 448 7.17 -24.95 -15.58
CA ILE A 448 8.15 -25.64 -16.44
C ILE A 448 9.22 -24.67 -16.98
N GLY A 449 9.44 -23.55 -16.29
CA GLY A 449 10.27 -22.47 -16.85
C GLY A 449 11.73 -22.89 -17.00
N PHE A 450 12.35 -22.65 -18.16
CA PHE A 450 13.71 -23.06 -18.50
C PHE A 450 13.98 -24.57 -18.28
N ALA A 451 12.94 -25.42 -18.30
CA ALA A 451 13.14 -26.86 -18.26
C ALA A 451 13.86 -27.31 -19.53
N LYS A 452 14.81 -28.25 -19.41
CA LYS A 452 15.73 -28.60 -20.50
C LYS A 452 15.05 -29.34 -21.65
N PHE A 453 14.12 -30.23 -21.32
CA PHE A 453 13.46 -31.12 -22.29
C PHE A 453 11.94 -30.93 -22.35
N ILE A 454 11.38 -30.03 -21.53
CA ILE A 454 9.94 -29.81 -21.43
C ILE A 454 9.64 -28.38 -21.87
N GLY A 455 9.03 -28.26 -23.04
CA GLY A 455 8.48 -27.01 -23.57
C GLY A 455 6.95 -27.01 -23.53
N PHE A 456 6.37 -25.88 -23.91
CA PHE A 456 4.94 -25.70 -24.05
C PHE A 456 4.35 -26.59 -25.14
N GLU A 457 5.08 -26.86 -26.22
CA GLU A 457 4.61 -27.72 -27.32
C GLU A 457 4.26 -29.13 -26.82
N ILE A 458 5.09 -29.69 -25.94
CA ILE A 458 4.83 -30.99 -25.30
C ILE A 458 3.56 -30.92 -24.43
N LEU A 459 3.37 -29.83 -23.68
CA LEU A 459 2.14 -29.62 -22.92
C LEU A 459 0.90 -29.47 -23.82
N ALA A 460 1.08 -28.79 -24.97
CA ALA A 460 0.07 -28.59 -25.99
C ALA A 460 -0.42 -29.94 -26.53
N GLU A 461 0.53 -30.76 -26.99
CA GLU A 461 0.32 -32.07 -27.58
C GLU A 461 -0.38 -33.04 -26.63
N HIS A 462 0.10 -33.16 -25.39
CA HIS A 462 -0.32 -34.25 -24.48
C HIS A 462 -1.46 -33.89 -23.54
N TYR A 463 -1.68 -32.61 -23.23
CA TYR A 463 -2.70 -32.20 -22.25
C TYR A 463 -3.72 -31.24 -22.84
N PHE A 464 -3.25 -30.15 -23.41
CA PHE A 464 -4.09 -29.03 -23.79
C PHE A 464 -4.98 -29.32 -25.00
N ASN A 465 -4.46 -30.04 -26.00
CA ASN A 465 -5.26 -30.51 -27.14
C ASN A 465 -6.41 -31.45 -26.73
N TYR A 466 -6.23 -32.18 -25.63
CA TYR A 466 -7.23 -33.07 -25.05
C TYR A 466 -8.11 -32.40 -23.99
N LYS A 467 -7.99 -31.08 -23.80
CA LYS A 467 -8.71 -30.30 -22.78
C LYS A 467 -8.47 -30.81 -21.35
N LEU A 468 -7.27 -31.31 -21.06
CA LEU A 468 -6.84 -31.67 -19.71
C LEU A 468 -6.32 -30.41 -18.98
N LEU A 469 -6.04 -30.53 -17.67
CA LEU A 469 -5.55 -29.43 -16.82
C LEU A 469 -6.51 -28.22 -16.69
N LEU A 470 -7.83 -28.42 -16.82
CA LEU A 470 -8.83 -27.33 -16.71
C LEU A 470 -8.83 -26.61 -15.35
N ASN A 471 -8.34 -27.27 -14.31
CA ASN A 471 -8.23 -26.73 -12.95
C ASN A 471 -6.99 -25.84 -12.74
N LEU A 472 -6.17 -25.65 -13.76
CA LEU A 472 -4.93 -24.89 -13.67
C LEU A 472 -5.20 -23.41 -13.35
N VAL A 473 -4.66 -22.95 -12.24
CA VAL A 473 -4.73 -21.57 -11.72
C VAL A 473 -3.46 -20.79 -12.05
N GLU A 474 -2.31 -21.47 -12.04
CA GLU A 474 -1.01 -20.88 -12.38
C GLU A 474 -0.25 -21.75 -13.38
N LEU A 475 0.22 -21.13 -14.46
CA LEU A 475 1.12 -21.72 -15.44
C LEU A 475 2.38 -20.84 -15.57
N SER A 476 3.56 -21.44 -15.53
CA SER A 476 4.82 -20.76 -15.82
C SER A 476 5.58 -21.49 -16.93
N VAL A 477 5.78 -20.79 -18.05
CA VAL A 477 6.49 -21.23 -19.26
C VAL A 477 7.68 -20.31 -19.54
N GLU A 478 8.25 -19.76 -18.47
CA GLU A 478 9.38 -18.82 -18.55
C GLU A 478 10.56 -19.43 -19.30
N GLY A 479 11.21 -18.68 -20.19
CA GLY A 479 12.37 -19.19 -20.92
C GLY A 479 12.07 -20.16 -22.05
N ASP A 480 10.79 -20.42 -22.34
CA ASP A 480 10.38 -21.21 -23.49
C ASP A 480 10.29 -20.34 -24.75
N TYR A 481 11.28 -20.46 -25.62
CA TYR A 481 11.36 -19.67 -26.85
C TYR A 481 10.35 -20.10 -27.92
N GLU A 482 9.75 -21.29 -27.83
CA GLU A 482 8.73 -21.77 -28.76
C GLU A 482 7.34 -21.23 -28.40
N PHE A 483 7.16 -20.81 -27.13
CA PHE A 483 5.95 -20.15 -26.69
C PHE A 483 5.74 -18.80 -27.41
N SER A 484 4.67 -18.70 -28.20
CA SER A 484 4.43 -17.62 -29.14
C SER A 484 2.94 -17.24 -29.22
N HIS A 485 2.61 -16.23 -30.02
CA HIS A 485 1.23 -15.80 -30.26
C HIS A 485 0.35 -16.88 -30.93
N ARG A 486 0.95 -17.95 -31.48
CA ARG A 486 0.22 -19.09 -32.06
C ARG A 486 -0.18 -20.08 -30.97
N THR A 487 0.78 -20.47 -30.13
CA THR A 487 0.62 -21.50 -29.09
C THR A 487 -0.17 -21.01 -27.88
N ILE A 488 -0.15 -19.70 -27.58
CA ILE A 488 -0.98 -19.14 -26.48
C ILE A 488 -2.49 -19.35 -26.68
N LYS A 489 -2.96 -19.62 -27.91
CA LYS A 489 -4.36 -19.92 -28.20
C LYS A 489 -4.82 -21.23 -27.54
N ASP A 490 -3.89 -22.15 -27.31
CA ASP A 490 -4.13 -23.41 -26.62
C ASP A 490 -4.38 -23.21 -25.12
N LEU A 491 -4.36 -21.98 -24.61
CA LEU A 491 -4.74 -21.64 -23.24
C LEU A 491 -6.13 -21.00 -23.15
N TYR A 492 -6.80 -20.71 -24.28
CA TYR A 492 -8.09 -20.00 -24.26
C TYR A 492 -9.20 -20.73 -23.53
N TYR A 493 -9.17 -22.07 -23.51
CA TYR A 493 -10.22 -22.87 -22.88
C TYR A 493 -9.96 -23.15 -21.39
N LEU A 494 -8.86 -22.68 -20.79
CA LEU A 494 -8.59 -22.83 -19.36
C LEU A 494 -9.41 -21.82 -18.55
N PRO A 495 -10.48 -22.24 -17.83
CA PRO A 495 -11.39 -21.31 -17.17
C PRO A 495 -10.82 -20.73 -15.86
N SER A 496 -9.89 -21.44 -15.24
CA SER A 496 -9.40 -21.15 -13.88
C SER A 496 -8.07 -20.40 -13.85
N LEU A 497 -7.44 -20.15 -15.01
CA LEU A 497 -6.09 -19.61 -15.10
C LEU A 497 -6.07 -18.14 -14.66
N LYS A 498 -5.39 -17.85 -13.54
CA LYS A 498 -5.27 -16.51 -12.94
C LYS A 498 -3.87 -15.93 -13.10
N ARG A 499 -2.85 -16.78 -13.20
CA ARG A 499 -1.44 -16.38 -13.26
C ARG A 499 -0.76 -17.11 -14.42
N LEU A 500 -0.19 -16.35 -15.34
CA LEU A 500 0.61 -16.86 -16.44
C LEU A 500 1.96 -16.13 -16.44
N ASN A 501 3.04 -16.87 -16.23
CA ASN A 501 4.40 -16.35 -16.40
C ASN A 501 4.96 -16.80 -17.75
N PHE A 502 5.14 -15.85 -18.65
CA PHE A 502 5.69 -16.04 -20.00
C PHE A 502 6.96 -15.19 -20.21
N SER A 503 7.68 -14.90 -19.13
CA SER A 503 8.93 -14.12 -19.19
C SER A 503 9.95 -14.83 -20.07
N VAL A 504 10.73 -14.10 -20.87
CA VAL A 504 11.78 -14.69 -21.74
C VAL A 504 11.20 -15.72 -22.74
N THR A 505 10.09 -15.37 -23.39
CA THR A 505 9.45 -16.18 -24.46
C THR A 505 9.35 -15.39 -25.77
N SER A 506 8.95 -16.03 -26.86
CA SER A 506 8.70 -15.36 -28.16
C SER A 506 7.31 -14.72 -28.27
N LEU A 507 6.54 -14.65 -27.18
CA LEU A 507 5.24 -14.00 -27.16
C LEU A 507 5.39 -12.47 -27.28
N ASN A 508 4.82 -11.92 -28.34
CA ASN A 508 4.78 -10.47 -28.54
C ASN A 508 3.63 -9.79 -27.76
N GLY A 509 3.74 -8.49 -27.56
CA GLY A 509 2.72 -7.71 -26.83
C GLY A 509 1.32 -7.78 -27.46
N ALA A 510 1.22 -7.89 -28.79
CA ALA A 510 -0.06 -8.05 -29.48
C ALA A 510 -0.73 -9.40 -29.15
N GLY A 511 0.03 -10.50 -29.13
CA GLY A 511 -0.46 -11.82 -28.75
C GLY A 511 -0.88 -11.89 -27.28
N ALA A 512 -0.08 -11.29 -26.39
CA ALA A 512 -0.43 -11.15 -24.97
C ALA A 512 -1.72 -10.33 -24.77
N TYR A 513 -1.85 -9.19 -25.45
CA TYR A 513 -3.06 -8.37 -25.42
C TYR A 513 -4.28 -9.12 -25.94
N GLN A 514 -4.14 -9.85 -27.06
CA GLN A 514 -5.24 -10.65 -27.62
C GLN A 514 -5.68 -11.76 -26.65
N PHE A 515 -4.73 -12.44 -26.00
CA PHE A 515 -5.02 -13.44 -24.97
C PHE A 515 -5.75 -12.82 -23.79
N ILE A 516 -5.23 -11.74 -23.20
CA ILE A 516 -5.88 -11.04 -22.08
C ILE A 516 -7.27 -10.56 -22.47
N ARG A 517 -7.44 -9.95 -23.66
CA ARG A 517 -8.74 -9.50 -24.16
C ARG A 517 -9.72 -10.66 -24.28
N ASN A 518 -9.31 -11.80 -24.82
CA ASN A 518 -10.18 -12.97 -24.96
C ASN A 518 -10.53 -13.61 -23.61
N THR A 519 -9.57 -13.69 -22.68
CA THR A 519 -9.78 -14.23 -21.33
C THR A 519 -10.65 -13.31 -20.47
N ILE A 520 -10.39 -12.00 -20.48
CA ILE A 520 -11.24 -10.99 -19.84
C ILE A 520 -12.61 -11.00 -20.49
N PHE A 521 -12.71 -10.96 -21.82
CA PHE A 521 -14.01 -11.00 -22.49
C PHE A 521 -14.79 -12.27 -22.14
N ARG A 522 -14.16 -13.42 -21.88
CA ARG A 522 -14.84 -14.62 -21.38
C ARG A 522 -15.20 -14.55 -19.90
N TYR A 523 -14.33 -14.01 -19.04
CA TYR A 523 -14.60 -13.85 -17.61
C TYR A 523 -15.72 -12.82 -17.38
N VAL A 524 -15.63 -11.70 -18.10
CA VAL A 524 -16.62 -10.64 -18.19
C VAL A 524 -17.86 -11.18 -18.88
N ALA A 525 -17.82 -11.79 -20.07
CA ALA A 525 -19.01 -12.40 -20.70
C ALA A 525 -19.68 -13.48 -19.84
N GLY A 526 -18.92 -14.25 -19.05
CA GLY A 526 -19.44 -15.25 -18.10
C GLY A 526 -20.12 -14.63 -16.88
N GLN A 527 -19.59 -13.52 -16.36
CA GLN A 527 -20.29 -12.71 -15.35
C GLN A 527 -21.44 -11.89 -15.95
N TRP A 528 -21.32 -11.46 -17.20
CA TRP A 528 -22.31 -10.71 -17.97
C TRP A 528 -23.43 -11.60 -18.49
N LEU A 529 -23.24 -12.90 -18.64
CA LEU A 529 -24.32 -13.87 -18.86
C LEU A 529 -25.19 -14.03 -17.61
N ARG A 530 -24.68 -13.68 -16.41
CA ARG A 530 -25.49 -13.51 -15.19
C ARG A 530 -26.05 -12.10 -15.00
N PHE A 531 -25.61 -11.15 -15.84
CA PHE A 531 -25.97 -9.72 -15.83
C PHE A 531 -26.55 -9.28 -17.19
N SER A 532 -27.08 -10.22 -17.97
CA SER A 532 -27.58 -9.94 -19.32
C SER A 532 -28.86 -9.09 -19.30
N GLU A 533 -29.44 -8.86 -18.12
CA GLU A 533 -30.55 -7.93 -17.92
C GLU A 533 -30.11 -6.44 -17.90
N TRP A 534 -28.81 -6.14 -17.79
CA TRP A 534 -28.29 -4.76 -17.76
C TRP A 534 -27.56 -4.31 -19.03
N ARG A 535 -27.35 -5.24 -19.98
CA ARG A 535 -26.74 -4.93 -21.29
C ARG A 535 -27.60 -3.96 -22.09
N ASP A 536 -28.91 -3.97 -21.86
CA ASP A 536 -29.84 -3.06 -22.50
C ASP A 536 -29.64 -1.61 -22.03
N THR A 537 -29.28 -1.36 -20.78
CA THR A 537 -29.06 0.00 -20.23
C THR A 537 -27.81 0.72 -20.77
N ASN A 538 -26.72 -0.01 -21.04
CA ASN A 538 -25.53 0.59 -21.65
C ASN A 538 -25.58 0.60 -23.19
N LEU A 539 -26.40 -0.25 -23.81
CA LEU A 539 -26.82 -0.05 -25.21
C LEU A 539 -27.69 1.20 -25.33
N ILE A 540 -28.63 1.42 -24.40
CA ILE A 540 -29.45 2.63 -24.29
C ILE A 540 -28.56 3.88 -24.13
N TYR A 541 -27.49 3.85 -23.32
CA TYR A 541 -26.57 5.00 -23.20
C TYR A 541 -25.69 5.21 -24.45
N ARG A 542 -25.30 4.12 -25.14
CA ARG A 542 -24.54 4.19 -26.40
C ARG A 542 -25.38 4.71 -27.56
N ASP A 543 -26.70 4.52 -27.48
CA ASP A 543 -27.65 4.90 -28.53
C ASP A 543 -28.30 6.28 -28.29
N HIS A 544 -28.32 6.81 -27.05
CA HIS A 544 -28.98 8.09 -26.74
C HIS A 544 -28.08 9.35 -26.65
N THR A 545 -26.75 9.23 -26.53
CA THR A 545 -25.86 10.41 -26.58
C THR A 545 -24.92 10.36 -27.78
N LYS A 546 -25.30 11.04 -28.86
CA LYS A 546 -24.47 11.26 -30.07
C LYS A 546 -23.15 12.01 -29.81
N TYR A 547 -22.96 12.59 -28.62
CA TYR A 547 -21.80 13.44 -28.27
C TYR A 547 -21.20 13.04 -26.91
N ARG A 548 -19.90 12.77 -26.86
CA ARG A 548 -19.16 12.31 -25.65
C ARG A 548 -18.78 13.46 -24.72
N ARG A 549 -18.85 14.69 -25.23
CA ARG A 549 -18.56 15.96 -24.55
C ARG A 549 -19.52 16.25 -23.40
N SER A 550 -20.81 15.95 -23.57
CA SER A 550 -21.84 16.25 -22.55
C SER A 550 -21.60 15.53 -21.21
N PRO A 551 -21.42 14.20 -21.15
CA PRO A 551 -21.14 13.52 -19.88
C PRO A 551 -19.80 13.92 -19.25
N PHE A 552 -18.80 14.26 -20.07
CA PHE A 552 -17.51 14.74 -19.57
C PHE A 552 -17.61 16.11 -18.89
N LEU A 553 -18.33 17.06 -19.51
CA LEU A 553 -18.57 18.40 -18.94
C LEU A 553 -19.39 18.33 -17.65
N TRP A 554 -20.42 17.47 -17.60
CA TRP A 554 -21.16 17.22 -16.36
C TRP A 554 -20.27 16.67 -15.26
N GLY A 555 -19.34 15.77 -15.59
CA GLY A 555 -18.30 15.29 -14.68
C GLY A 555 -17.43 16.41 -14.12
N LEU A 556 -16.95 17.33 -14.97
CA LEU A 556 -16.11 18.46 -14.54
C LEU A 556 -16.85 19.46 -13.65
N VAL A 557 -18.12 19.76 -13.94
CA VAL A 557 -18.96 20.63 -13.10
C VAL A 557 -19.18 20.01 -11.73
N LEU A 558 -19.47 18.71 -11.67
CA LEU A 558 -19.66 17.98 -10.41
C LEU A 558 -18.35 17.89 -9.60
N LEU A 559 -17.20 17.76 -10.27
CA LEU A 559 -15.88 17.83 -9.65
C LEU A 559 -15.62 19.21 -9.04
N GLY A 560 -16.00 20.29 -9.73
CA GLY A 560 -15.97 21.65 -9.21
C GLY A 560 -16.84 21.83 -7.96
N ALA A 561 -18.08 21.31 -7.99
CA ALA A 561 -19.00 21.36 -6.85
C ALA A 561 -18.46 20.62 -5.61
N SER A 562 -17.88 19.43 -5.79
CA SER A 562 -17.21 18.69 -4.72
C SER A 562 -16.01 19.47 -4.15
N THR A 563 -15.22 20.10 -5.01
CA THR A 563 -14.07 20.93 -4.61
C THR A 563 -14.50 22.15 -3.79
N ALA A 564 -15.67 22.74 -4.08
CA ALA A 564 -16.28 23.80 -3.27
C ALA A 564 -16.72 23.31 -1.89
N MET A 565 -17.29 22.11 -1.80
CA MET A 565 -17.64 21.51 -0.52
C MET A 565 -16.41 21.24 0.36
N PHE A 566 -15.27 20.85 -0.24
CA PHE A 566 -14.01 20.74 0.51
C PHE A 566 -13.49 22.10 0.99
N CYS A 567 -13.63 23.16 0.19
CA CYS A 567 -13.20 24.50 0.56
C CYS A 567 -14.01 25.08 1.74
N ILE A 568 -15.31 24.79 1.80
CA ILE A 568 -16.23 25.34 2.82
C ILE A 568 -16.43 24.38 4.01
N GLY A 569 -16.06 23.10 3.86
CA GLY A 569 -16.33 22.02 4.80
C GLY A 569 -15.58 22.19 6.13
N ASN A 570 -16.30 22.64 7.17
CA ASN A 570 -15.79 22.77 8.53
C ASN A 570 -16.19 21.60 9.47
N SER A 571 -16.74 20.51 8.92
CA SER A 571 -17.15 19.34 9.69
C SER A 571 -16.85 18.03 8.95
N ILE A 572 -16.54 16.98 9.71
CA ILE A 572 -16.22 15.65 9.16
C ILE A 572 -17.33 15.11 8.24
N PRO A 573 -18.64 15.21 8.57
CA PRO A 573 -19.69 14.73 7.69
C PRO A 573 -19.71 15.41 6.31
N ILE A 574 -19.45 16.72 6.26
CA ILE A 574 -19.39 17.47 4.99
C ILE A 574 -18.21 17.00 4.15
N LEU A 575 -17.06 16.73 4.78
CA LEU A 575 -15.86 16.23 4.09
C LEU A 575 -16.07 14.80 3.54
N VAL A 576 -16.76 13.94 4.28
CA VAL A 576 -17.12 12.59 3.82
C VAL A 576 -18.09 12.67 2.64
N ALA A 577 -19.13 13.50 2.73
CA ALA A 577 -20.06 13.73 1.64
C ALA A 577 -19.34 14.29 0.39
N ALA A 578 -18.45 15.26 0.57
CA ALA A 578 -17.66 15.84 -0.51
C ALA A 578 -16.81 14.75 -1.21
N ARG A 579 -16.23 13.81 -0.46
CA ARG A 579 -15.41 12.72 -1.01
C ARG A 579 -16.23 11.68 -1.78
N LEU A 580 -17.43 11.36 -1.31
CA LEU A 580 -18.37 10.48 -2.04
C LEU A 580 -18.80 11.12 -3.36
N ILE A 581 -19.18 12.40 -3.32
CA ILE A 581 -19.55 13.16 -4.53
C ILE A 581 -18.37 13.27 -5.50
N GLN A 582 -17.14 13.34 -5.01
CA GLN A 582 -15.94 13.39 -5.86
C GLN A 582 -15.66 12.07 -6.60
N GLY A 583 -16.03 10.92 -6.03
CA GLY A 583 -15.76 9.61 -6.63
C GLY A 583 -16.51 9.38 -7.94
N MET A 584 -17.74 9.89 -8.03
CA MET A 584 -18.60 9.78 -9.22
C MET A 584 -18.00 10.44 -10.47
N PRO A 585 -17.63 11.75 -10.47
CA PRO A 585 -17.07 12.40 -11.66
C PRO A 585 -15.69 11.86 -12.04
N VAL A 586 -14.85 11.44 -11.08
CA VAL A 586 -13.54 10.84 -11.37
C VAL A 586 -13.69 9.57 -12.20
N GLY A 587 -14.66 8.71 -11.87
CA GLY A 587 -14.97 7.52 -12.66
C GLY A 587 -15.46 7.86 -14.08
N CYS A 588 -16.38 8.82 -14.20
CA CYS A 588 -16.92 9.23 -15.51
C CYS A 588 -15.86 9.88 -16.41
N ILE A 589 -15.08 10.82 -15.90
CA ILE A 589 -14.00 11.52 -16.62
C ILE A 589 -12.96 10.52 -17.11
N TRP A 590 -12.60 9.54 -16.27
CA TRP A 590 -11.63 8.50 -16.62
C TRP A 590 -12.10 7.63 -17.78
N VAL A 591 -13.32 7.09 -17.68
CA VAL A 591 -13.87 6.17 -18.70
C VAL A 591 -14.11 6.89 -20.02
N VAL A 592 -14.70 8.09 -19.99
CA VAL A 592 -14.98 8.87 -21.21
C VAL A 592 -13.69 9.38 -21.86
N GLY A 593 -12.70 9.82 -21.06
CA GLY A 593 -11.41 10.27 -21.57
C GLY A 593 -10.63 9.20 -22.30
N LEU A 594 -10.54 7.98 -21.73
CA LEU A 594 -9.87 6.86 -22.39
C LEU A 594 -10.63 6.38 -23.63
N ALA A 595 -11.97 6.34 -23.57
CA ALA A 595 -12.79 6.01 -24.72
C ALA A 595 -12.59 7.02 -25.86
N LEU A 596 -12.48 8.32 -25.55
CA LEU A 596 -12.19 9.35 -26.56
C LEU A 596 -10.84 9.08 -27.24
N VAL A 597 -9.79 8.78 -26.49
CA VAL A 597 -8.45 8.51 -27.06
C VAL A 597 -8.48 7.29 -27.98
N ILE A 598 -9.15 6.21 -27.54
CA ILE A 598 -9.28 4.98 -28.34
C ILE A 598 -10.07 5.22 -29.64
N ASP A 599 -11.10 6.06 -29.61
CA ASP A 599 -11.92 6.38 -30.79
C ASP A 599 -11.29 7.40 -31.75
N THR A 600 -10.39 8.25 -31.26
CA THR A 600 -9.78 9.33 -32.03
C THR A 600 -8.45 8.93 -32.68
N VAL A 601 -7.69 8.07 -32.03
CA VAL A 601 -6.34 7.69 -32.45
C VAL A 601 -6.37 6.39 -33.27
N PRO A 602 -5.72 6.35 -34.45
CA PRO A 602 -5.58 5.13 -35.25
C PRO A 602 -4.89 3.98 -34.48
N ALA A 603 -5.28 2.73 -34.75
CA ALA A 603 -4.89 1.56 -33.94
C ALA A 603 -3.38 1.33 -33.78
N ASN A 604 -2.57 1.83 -34.72
CA ASN A 604 -1.10 1.77 -34.68
C ASN A 604 -0.47 2.76 -33.67
N GLU A 605 -1.14 3.85 -33.32
CA GLU A 605 -0.62 4.93 -32.46
C GLU A 605 -1.33 5.04 -31.10
N GLN A 606 -2.38 4.23 -30.88
CA GLN A 606 -3.16 4.22 -29.64
C GLN A 606 -2.28 4.02 -28.39
N ASN A 607 -1.28 3.14 -28.47
CA ASN A 607 -0.38 2.85 -27.35
C ASN A 607 0.49 4.04 -26.96
N GLN A 608 0.98 4.81 -27.93
CA GLN A 608 1.77 6.01 -27.67
C GLN A 608 0.90 7.10 -27.02
N SER A 609 -0.34 7.24 -27.51
CA SER A 609 -1.31 8.21 -26.97
C SER A 609 -1.74 7.87 -25.55
N LEU A 610 -1.98 6.59 -25.24
CA LEU A 610 -2.22 6.13 -23.86
C LEU A 610 -0.99 6.33 -22.96
N GLY A 611 0.23 6.23 -23.50
CA GLY A 611 1.47 6.57 -22.81
C GLY A 611 1.53 8.05 -22.39
N TYR A 612 1.10 8.98 -23.26
CA TYR A 612 1.01 10.41 -22.89
C TYR A 612 -0.05 10.67 -21.81
N VAL A 613 -1.18 9.97 -21.84
CA VAL A 613 -2.20 10.04 -20.76
C VAL A 613 -1.60 9.61 -19.42
N ALA A 614 -0.85 8.50 -19.39
CA ALA A 614 -0.18 8.01 -18.18
C ALA A 614 0.90 9.00 -17.65
N ALA A 615 1.65 9.63 -18.55
CA ALA A 615 2.63 10.66 -18.20
C ALA A 615 1.95 11.89 -17.56
N GLY A 616 0.82 12.33 -18.12
CA GLY A 616 0.03 13.44 -17.57
C GLY A 616 -0.46 13.19 -16.14
N ILE A 617 -0.94 11.98 -15.86
CA ILE A 617 -1.39 11.57 -14.51
C ILE A 617 -0.23 11.65 -13.51
N THR A 618 0.91 11.08 -13.88
CA THR A 618 2.11 11.03 -13.04
C THR A 618 2.63 12.44 -12.74
N ALA A 619 2.60 13.32 -13.74
CA ALA A 619 2.95 14.72 -13.58
C ALA A 619 1.97 15.44 -12.62
N GLY A 620 0.67 15.22 -12.78
CA GLY A 620 -0.37 15.79 -11.91
C GLY A 620 -0.26 15.34 -10.45
N SER A 621 -0.07 14.04 -10.20
CA SER A 621 0.10 13.50 -8.84
C SER A 621 1.37 13.99 -8.15
N SER A 622 2.40 14.33 -8.93
CA SER A 622 3.69 14.82 -8.42
C SER A 622 3.68 16.33 -8.18
N LEU A 623 3.15 17.11 -9.13
CA LEU A 623 3.12 18.58 -9.06
C LEU A 623 2.04 19.10 -8.10
N GLY A 624 0.94 18.37 -7.93
CA GLY A 624 -0.19 18.76 -7.08
C GLY A 624 0.21 19.06 -5.62
N PRO A 625 0.81 18.11 -4.88
CA PRO A 625 1.25 18.33 -3.51
C PRO A 625 2.34 19.42 -3.38
N LEU A 626 3.24 19.51 -4.37
CA LEU A 626 4.33 20.49 -4.39
C LEU A 626 3.77 21.93 -4.49
N LEU A 627 2.92 22.19 -5.49
CA LEU A 627 2.29 23.50 -5.69
C LEU A 627 1.33 23.83 -4.54
N GLY A 628 0.53 22.86 -4.10
CA GLY A 628 -0.39 23.01 -2.98
C GLY A 628 0.33 23.38 -1.68
N GLY A 629 1.46 22.74 -1.38
CA GLY A 629 2.27 23.03 -0.18
C GLY A 629 2.89 24.42 -0.19
N VAL A 630 3.48 24.84 -1.32
CA VAL A 630 4.11 26.18 -1.45
C VAL A 630 3.06 27.29 -1.35
N ILE A 631 1.90 27.12 -1.98
CA ILE A 631 0.82 28.11 -1.96
C ILE A 631 0.15 28.17 -0.59
N TYR A 632 -0.06 27.01 0.06
CA TYR A 632 -0.57 26.95 1.42
C TYR A 632 0.32 27.75 2.40
N ALA A 633 1.64 27.61 2.28
CA ALA A 633 2.60 28.29 3.15
C ALA A 633 2.60 29.82 2.97
N LYS A 634 2.34 30.33 1.75
CA LYS A 634 2.40 31.77 1.45
C LYS A 634 1.04 32.49 1.52
N ALA A 635 -0.04 31.82 1.11
CA ALA A 635 -1.35 32.43 0.89
C ALA A 635 -2.50 31.71 1.62
N GLY A 636 -2.21 30.62 2.36
CA GLY A 636 -3.15 29.93 3.23
C GLY A 636 -4.09 28.94 2.52
N TYR A 637 -5.04 28.40 3.30
CA TYR A 637 -5.94 27.31 2.90
C TYR A 637 -6.76 27.62 1.64
N VAL A 638 -7.45 28.76 1.62
CA VAL A 638 -8.37 29.14 0.52
C VAL A 638 -7.63 29.33 -0.80
N ALA A 639 -6.38 29.80 -0.77
CA ALA A 639 -5.58 30.02 -1.96
C ALA A 639 -5.25 28.72 -2.73
N VAL A 640 -5.11 27.60 -2.02
CA VAL A 640 -4.91 26.27 -2.64
C VAL A 640 -6.16 25.84 -3.42
N PHE A 641 -7.35 26.13 -2.89
CA PHE A 641 -8.60 25.83 -3.60
C PHE A 641 -8.84 26.75 -4.78
N ILE A 642 -8.46 28.03 -4.71
CA ILE A 642 -8.53 28.95 -5.86
C ILE A 642 -7.70 28.42 -7.03
N LEU A 643 -6.50 27.88 -6.77
CA LEU A 643 -5.69 27.21 -7.79
C LEU A 643 -6.43 26.00 -8.37
N ALA A 644 -7.01 25.14 -7.53
CA ALA A 644 -7.75 23.96 -7.99
C ALA A 644 -8.94 24.33 -8.89
N PHE A 645 -9.70 25.38 -8.53
CA PHE A 645 -10.76 25.92 -9.38
C PHE A 645 -10.23 26.50 -10.68
N GLY A 646 -9.06 27.15 -10.66
CA GLY A 646 -8.40 27.64 -11.87
C GLY A 646 -8.06 26.50 -12.84
N VAL A 647 -7.50 25.40 -12.33
CA VAL A 647 -7.18 24.23 -13.15
C VAL A 647 -8.44 23.57 -13.73
N ILE A 648 -9.48 23.38 -12.91
CA ILE A 648 -10.77 22.84 -13.38
C ILE A 648 -11.39 23.76 -14.44
N GLY A 649 -11.32 25.08 -14.23
CA GLY A 649 -11.83 26.07 -15.19
C GLY A 649 -11.09 26.02 -16.53
N VAL A 650 -9.77 25.92 -16.51
CA VAL A 650 -8.95 25.73 -17.73
C VAL A 650 -9.33 24.43 -18.44
N ASP A 651 -9.50 23.34 -17.71
CA ASP A 651 -9.88 22.03 -18.28
C ASP A 651 -11.26 22.08 -18.95
N ILE A 652 -12.25 22.74 -18.32
CA ILE A 652 -13.56 23.01 -18.93
C ILE A 652 -13.39 23.79 -20.24
N ILE A 653 -12.56 24.85 -20.26
CA ILE A 653 -12.33 25.65 -21.48
C ILE A 653 -11.68 24.79 -22.58
N LEU A 654 -10.67 23.99 -22.24
CA LEU A 654 -10.03 23.07 -23.19
C LEU A 654 -11.05 22.09 -23.78
N TRP A 655 -11.91 21.51 -22.95
CA TRP A 655 -12.99 20.62 -23.42
C TRP A 655 -14.10 21.33 -24.19
N LEU A 656 -14.28 22.64 -24.00
CA LEU A 656 -15.15 23.44 -24.85
C LEU A 656 -14.54 23.70 -26.23
N TRP A 657 -13.21 23.67 -26.35
CA TRP A 657 -12.47 23.84 -27.61
C TRP A 657 -12.22 22.53 -28.37
N VAL A 658 -12.34 21.38 -27.73
CA VAL A 658 -12.26 20.07 -28.41
C VAL A 658 -13.47 19.89 -29.34
N ILE A 659 -13.21 19.81 -30.64
CA ILE A 659 -14.20 19.50 -31.67
C ILE A 659 -14.24 17.98 -31.87
N GLU A 660 -15.38 17.35 -31.58
CA GLU A 660 -15.54 15.91 -31.79
C GLU A 660 -15.62 15.54 -33.28
N ARG A 661 -15.04 14.40 -33.67
CA ARG A 661 -15.08 13.87 -35.05
C ARG A 661 -16.51 13.71 -35.61
N ALA A 662 -17.52 13.54 -34.74
CA ALA A 662 -18.92 13.47 -35.14
C ALA A 662 -19.44 14.80 -35.74
N ALA A 663 -18.91 15.95 -35.30
CA ALA A 663 -19.17 17.26 -35.90
C ALA A 663 -18.27 17.51 -37.13
N ALA A 664 -17.02 17.00 -37.12
CA ALA A 664 -16.08 17.14 -38.24
C ALA A 664 -16.49 16.37 -39.52
N LYS A 665 -17.24 15.26 -39.39
CA LYS A 665 -17.83 14.54 -40.54
C LYS A 665 -18.78 15.40 -41.38
N GLN A 666 -19.39 16.45 -40.81
CA GLN A 666 -20.27 17.37 -41.55
C GLN A 666 -19.50 18.39 -42.40
N TRP A 667 -18.18 18.54 -42.18
CA TRP A 667 -17.33 19.53 -42.83
C TRP A 667 -16.29 18.91 -43.78
N GLN A 668 -16.24 17.58 -43.87
CA GLN A 668 -15.47 16.87 -44.89
C GLN A 668 -16.35 16.72 -46.14
N ALA A 669 -16.28 17.69 -47.05
CA ALA A 669 -16.73 17.50 -48.44
C ALA A 669 -15.95 16.32 -49.07
N PRO A 670 -16.56 15.52 -49.98
CA PRO A 670 -15.94 14.31 -50.49
C PRO A 670 -14.76 14.64 -51.42
N ALA A 671 -13.57 14.79 -50.84
CA ALA A 671 -12.29 14.72 -51.55
C ALA A 671 -11.86 13.25 -51.62
N ALA A 672 -12.59 12.45 -52.40
CA ALA A 672 -12.23 11.08 -52.73
C ALA A 672 -12.60 10.85 -54.20
N ALA A 673 -11.87 11.50 -55.09
CA ALA A 673 -11.97 11.28 -56.54
C ALA A 673 -10.60 11.37 -57.24
N SER A 674 -9.47 11.28 -56.53
CA SER A 674 -8.15 11.43 -57.15
C SER A 674 -7.13 10.32 -56.89
N ASP A 675 -7.39 9.32 -56.05
CA ASP A 675 -6.39 8.29 -55.73
C ASP A 675 -6.70 6.88 -56.27
N ASP A 676 -7.84 6.65 -56.91
CA ASP A 676 -8.21 5.33 -57.50
C ASP A 676 -7.69 5.12 -58.95
N LEU A 677 -6.64 5.82 -59.38
CA LEU A 677 -6.06 5.69 -60.73
C LEU A 677 -4.64 5.11 -60.81
N VAL A 678 -4.23 4.31 -59.82
CA VAL A 678 -3.01 3.51 -59.94
C VAL A 678 -3.22 2.12 -59.35
N GLU A 679 -3.95 1.26 -60.06
CA GLU A 679 -3.62 -0.17 -60.20
C GLU A 679 -4.61 -0.83 -61.18
N GLY A 680 -4.12 -1.15 -62.38
CA GLY A 680 -4.93 -1.62 -63.49
C GLY A 680 -5.49 -3.03 -63.30
N LYS A 681 -6.78 -3.19 -63.65
CA LYS A 681 -7.38 -4.44 -64.16
C LYS A 681 -8.54 -4.11 -65.13
N ASP A 682 -8.36 -4.52 -66.39
CA ASP A 682 -9.29 -4.77 -67.50
C ASP A 682 -10.48 -3.81 -67.80
N PRO A 683 -10.46 -3.08 -68.95
CA PRO A 683 -11.55 -2.20 -69.39
C PRO A 683 -12.85 -2.89 -69.88
N ASP A 684 -12.83 -4.19 -70.19
CA ASP A 684 -13.97 -4.84 -70.89
C ASP A 684 -15.10 -5.36 -69.97
N LYS A 685 -14.95 -5.25 -68.65
CA LYS A 685 -16.00 -5.65 -67.69
C LYS A 685 -16.86 -4.49 -67.18
N LEU A 686 -16.46 -3.23 -67.37
CA LEU A 686 -17.27 -2.08 -66.96
C LEU A 686 -18.41 -1.78 -67.94
N ALA A 687 -18.21 -1.98 -69.24
CA ALA A 687 -19.21 -1.64 -70.25
C ALA A 687 -20.48 -2.51 -70.19
N LYS A 688 -20.39 -3.74 -69.67
CA LYS A 688 -21.55 -4.67 -69.55
C LYS A 688 -22.42 -4.45 -68.32
N ASN A 689 -21.92 -3.75 -67.29
CA ASN A 689 -22.69 -3.51 -66.06
C ASN A 689 -23.40 -2.14 -66.05
N GLU A 690 -22.99 -1.18 -66.87
CA GLU A 690 -23.64 0.14 -66.93
C GLU A 690 -24.98 0.13 -67.69
N GLU A 691 -25.15 -0.73 -68.71
CA GLU A 691 -26.45 -0.88 -69.40
C GLU A 691 -27.50 -1.58 -68.52
N THR A 692 -27.11 -2.58 -67.73
CA THR A 692 -28.04 -3.35 -66.87
C THR A 692 -28.51 -2.56 -65.64
N VAL A 693 -27.75 -1.56 -65.21
CA VAL A 693 -28.09 -0.69 -64.07
C VAL A 693 -28.95 0.50 -64.52
N ARG A 694 -28.75 1.02 -65.74
CA ARG A 694 -29.60 2.08 -66.31
C ARG A 694 -31.04 1.61 -66.59
N GLU A 695 -31.26 0.36 -66.99
CA GLU A 695 -32.62 -0.20 -67.15
C GLU A 695 -33.38 -0.41 -65.83
N LYS A 696 -32.68 -0.63 -64.71
CA LYS A 696 -33.32 -0.86 -63.41
C LYS A 696 -33.73 0.41 -62.67
N ILE A 697 -33.11 1.55 -62.99
CA ILE A 697 -33.39 2.84 -62.32
C ILE A 697 -34.56 3.59 -63.00
N LEU A 698 -34.87 3.29 -64.26
CA LEU A 698 -36.02 3.91 -64.96
C LEU A 698 -37.38 3.31 -64.59
N ASN A 699 -37.43 2.18 -63.87
CA ASN A 699 -38.65 1.35 -63.75
C ASN A 699 -39.18 1.16 -62.31
N SER A 700 -38.74 1.93 -61.32
CA SER A 700 -39.35 1.88 -59.98
C SER A 700 -39.97 3.22 -59.62
N ASP A 701 -41.19 3.38 -60.12
CA ASP A 701 -42.09 4.50 -59.93
C ASP A 701 -42.92 4.30 -58.63
N ILE A 702 -43.24 5.43 -58.00
CA ILE A 702 -44.43 5.71 -57.16
C ILE A 702 -44.37 5.37 -55.65
N GLY A 703 -44.56 6.43 -54.84
CA GLY A 703 -44.75 6.45 -53.38
C GLY A 703 -46.15 6.01 -52.92
N PRO A 704 -46.85 6.71 -51.99
CA PRO A 704 -46.50 7.90 -51.21
C PRO A 704 -45.91 7.63 -49.82
#